data_AF-A0A9N8VB96-F1
#
_entry.id   AF-A0A9N8VB96-F1
#
_cell.length_a   1.000
_cell.length_b   1.000
_cell.length_c   1.000
_cell.angle_alpha   90.00
_cell.angle_beta   90.00
_cell.angle_gamma   90.00
#
_symmetry.space_group_name_H-M   'P 1'
#
loop_
_entity.id
_entity.type
_entity.pdbx_description
1 polymer ?
#
loop_
_entity_poly.entity_id
_entity_poly.type
_entity_poly.pdbx_seq_one_letter_code
_entity_poly.pdbx_strand_id
1 'polypeptide(L)'
;MSSKMDEALTKPRNVTHTLYKLYNWLQMGMIDLNPEFQRGTFNTLKSTIQRYFIRKTIGIKQSHLVDSVLNNFYVPPVIFSCKKLDSKRWMRVCIDGKQRLTAIRNRQLVRPSILTKFGAYNVINEFYRFMDNEIPHLSPSDGNITKRYYKALNGSKRSLTEVERELFDCIEYYDLTLHQEQEIFSRVQLGVALTPAEKLQAISSPMADFAHAIYTQHPSISAIMDTKRARPFQLITQSLHMIESEPEKFNATPAMITKFLKEDREVPESLKTLANQVYRTIEEMIEDDSELFHRENKLAPVEFVFLTYMIAKYPGLPIFQYQNRLLAMKKHVRAKHDDIRFNNKVYDTLKKFIDNMEFEYVSAHNVSTIYPTPTGIQYLYDRMERMYRLGPEFIDITWNAGGTSSQLTSEITATAQSVYGLETVMHLTCTNMPKEKIDKALRDAKECGCQNILALRGDPPKGSDRWEACEGGFSNAIDLVRYIRAEYGDYFGICVAGYCEGHVDNPDKDDDLRRLKQKVDAGADFIVTQLFYDEDLFLTWVKKCRAIGITCPIIPGVLPIQNYSTFKRIVTLSNTSVPQYVLEDLEPIKHDDSAVKEYGIQLTVKMIKKMYANGISGFHFYTMNLERSTRLILEELKFVAPVENAKPLPWCPSLSVKRKMENVRPIFWRNRTKSYITRTEAWDEFPNGRWGDSRSPDGYGISLKHSIKEAHRLWGYPTKLTEIYDLFVQYCNGEINSLPWSDQTLAQETEIIKDRLAHINSLGYLTINSQPAVNGARSDDKVFGWGPKNGYVYQKSYLEIFVSPDQLDALTSRIARDPLITFYAVNKQGDLKTNTQSEGPNAVTWGVFPGKEIIQPTIVEAVSFMAWKDEAFELWNEWAKIYEPGSISNTLISEIAETWYLINIVHNNFHDSEGIFAIFEDNYSNDLLDADR
;
A
#
# COMPACT_ATOMS: atom_id res chain seq x y z
N MET A 1 30.27 -26.06 -4.10
CA MET A 1 29.59 -24.96 -3.35
C MET A 1 30.66 -24.24 -2.56
N SER A 2 30.69 -22.91 -2.57
CA SER A 2 31.44 -22.17 -1.54
C SER A 2 30.63 -22.23 -0.26
N SER A 3 31.28 -22.42 0.89
CA SER A 3 30.62 -22.07 2.15
C SER A 3 30.53 -20.54 2.27
N LYS A 4 29.77 -20.05 3.24
CA LYS A 4 29.62 -18.63 3.53
C LYS A 4 30.02 -18.39 4.98
N MET A 5 30.70 -17.26 5.21
CA MET A 5 30.77 -16.70 6.55
C MET A 5 29.45 -16.00 6.85
N ASP A 6 28.60 -16.66 7.63
CA ASP A 6 27.42 -16.02 8.22
C ASP A 6 27.76 -15.31 9.55
N GLU A 7 28.95 -15.58 10.11
CA GLU A 7 29.57 -14.90 11.27
C GLU A 7 30.73 -13.98 10.84
N ALA A 8 30.96 -12.89 11.58
CA ALA A 8 32.13 -12.03 11.39
C ALA A 8 33.39 -12.65 12.03
N LEU A 9 34.52 -12.62 11.31
CA LEU A 9 35.81 -13.07 11.87
C LEU A 9 36.34 -12.08 12.90
N THR A 10 36.86 -12.61 14.02
CA THR A 10 37.63 -11.83 15.01
C THR A 10 38.80 -11.11 14.34
N LYS A 11 38.98 -9.81 14.63
CA LYS A 11 40.06 -8.98 14.06
C LYS A 11 41.44 -9.61 14.31
N PRO A 12 42.18 -10.03 13.26
CA PRO A 12 43.45 -10.74 13.44
C PRO A 12 44.55 -9.85 13.99
N ARG A 13 45.51 -10.45 14.68
CA ARG A 13 46.77 -9.81 15.07
C ARG A 13 47.87 -10.14 14.07
N ASN A 14 48.30 -9.14 13.31
CA ASN A 14 49.53 -9.21 12.54
C ASN A 14 50.72 -9.14 13.50
N VAL A 15 51.57 -10.16 13.52
CA VAL A 15 52.70 -10.30 14.44
C VAL A 15 53.92 -10.88 13.72
N THR A 16 55.09 -10.28 13.91
CA THR A 16 56.35 -10.82 13.40
C THR A 16 56.99 -11.75 14.44
N HIS A 17 57.36 -12.96 14.03
CA HIS A 17 58.10 -13.91 14.87
C HIS A 17 59.45 -14.24 14.23
N THR A 18 60.52 -14.33 15.02
CA THR A 18 61.82 -14.78 14.50
C THR A 18 61.77 -16.25 14.10
N LEU A 19 62.55 -16.63 13.09
CA LEU A 19 62.76 -18.03 12.66
C LEU A 19 63.07 -18.94 13.87
N TYR A 20 63.91 -18.46 14.80
CA TYR A 20 64.24 -19.17 16.04
C TYR A 20 63.01 -19.48 16.92
N LYS A 21 62.08 -18.52 17.05
CA LYS A 21 60.87 -18.63 17.87
C LYS A 21 59.88 -19.63 17.28
N LEU A 22 59.67 -19.58 15.96
CA LEU A 22 58.80 -20.53 15.24
C LEU A 22 59.35 -21.97 15.31
N TYR A 23 60.66 -22.14 15.11
CA TYR A 23 61.33 -23.44 15.25
C TYR A 23 61.16 -24.01 16.67
N ASN A 24 61.36 -23.18 17.70
CA ASN A 24 61.22 -23.62 19.09
C ASN A 24 59.78 -24.10 19.39
N TRP A 25 58.75 -23.34 18.99
CA TRP A 25 57.35 -23.76 19.12
C TRP A 25 57.00 -25.04 18.34
N LEU A 26 57.64 -25.29 17.18
CA LEU A 26 57.50 -26.53 16.42
C LEU A 26 58.12 -27.75 17.15
N GLN A 27 59.25 -27.58 17.84
CA GLN A 27 59.85 -28.65 18.65
C GLN A 27 59.10 -28.89 19.97
N MET A 28 58.54 -27.85 20.58
CA MET A 28 57.73 -27.95 21.82
C MET A 28 56.30 -28.46 21.60
N GLY A 29 55.89 -28.79 20.37
CA GLY A 29 54.52 -29.21 20.05
C GLY A 29 53.47 -28.11 20.23
N MET A 30 53.87 -26.84 20.29
CA MET A 30 52.97 -25.69 20.45
C MET A 30 52.32 -25.24 19.14
N ILE A 31 52.79 -25.75 17.99
CA ILE A 31 52.18 -25.56 16.68
C ILE A 31 51.67 -26.90 16.16
N ASP A 32 50.37 -27.00 15.89
CA ASP A 32 49.78 -28.11 15.14
C ASP A 32 49.90 -27.85 13.64
N LEU A 33 50.42 -28.86 12.92
CA LEU A 33 50.54 -28.86 11.46
C LEU A 33 49.54 -29.79 10.77
N ASN A 34 48.78 -30.63 11.50
CA ASN A 34 47.88 -31.63 10.93
C ASN A 34 46.46 -31.62 11.55
N PRO A 35 45.79 -30.45 11.64
CA PRO A 35 44.43 -30.37 12.14
C PRO A 35 43.46 -31.15 11.25
N GLU A 36 42.36 -31.61 11.86
CA GLU A 36 41.53 -32.66 11.27
C GLU A 36 40.86 -32.24 9.97
N PHE A 37 40.49 -30.96 9.84
CA PHE A 37 39.91 -30.41 8.62
C PHE A 37 40.82 -30.50 7.39
N GLN A 38 42.15 -30.52 7.56
CA GLN A 38 43.09 -30.70 6.45
C GLN A 38 43.15 -32.14 5.92
N ARG A 39 42.48 -33.11 6.57
CA ARG A 39 42.46 -34.52 6.16
C ARG A 39 41.37 -34.82 5.11
N GLY A 40 40.33 -33.98 5.01
CA GLY A 40 39.18 -34.22 4.13
C GLY A 40 39.37 -33.84 2.66
N THR A 41 40.23 -32.87 2.35
CA THR A 41 40.30 -32.22 1.02
C THR A 41 40.91 -33.04 -0.12
N PHE A 42 41.34 -34.28 0.14
CA PHE A 42 41.98 -35.15 -0.88
C PHE A 42 41.11 -36.30 -1.41
N ASN A 43 39.93 -36.58 -0.83
CA ASN A 43 39.18 -37.81 -1.11
C ASN A 43 37.97 -37.68 -2.06
N THR A 44 37.57 -36.47 -2.46
CA THR A 44 36.30 -36.24 -3.21
C THR A 44 36.48 -36.11 -4.75
N LEU A 45 37.44 -36.84 -5.35
CA LEU A 45 37.59 -36.91 -6.82
C LEU A 45 37.77 -38.37 -7.32
N LYS A 46 36.71 -38.90 -7.91
CA LYS A 46 36.64 -40.23 -8.56
C LYS A 46 37.19 -40.19 -10.00
N SER A 47 38.51 -40.08 -10.17
CA SER A 47 39.20 -40.74 -11.30
C SER A 47 40.69 -40.95 -11.01
N THR A 48 41.27 -42.02 -11.56
CA THR A 48 42.71 -42.30 -11.45
C THR A 48 43.52 -41.52 -12.49
N ILE A 49 42.94 -41.30 -13.67
CA ILE A 49 43.63 -40.74 -14.84
C ILE A 49 44.05 -39.27 -14.62
N GLN A 50 43.20 -38.45 -14.01
CA GLN A 50 43.49 -37.02 -13.81
C GLN A 50 44.60 -36.77 -12.76
N ARG A 51 44.85 -37.74 -11.86
CA ARG A 51 45.94 -37.68 -10.87
C ARG A 51 47.33 -37.75 -11.52
N TYR A 52 47.44 -38.41 -12.67
CA TYR A 52 48.71 -38.56 -13.41
C TYR A 52 49.12 -37.26 -14.10
N PHE A 53 48.17 -36.60 -14.79
CA PHE A 53 48.41 -35.30 -15.43
C PHE A 53 48.81 -34.22 -14.41
N ILE A 54 48.07 -34.08 -13.30
CA ILE A 54 48.34 -33.05 -12.29
C ILE A 54 49.74 -33.22 -11.67
N ARG A 55 50.20 -34.46 -11.38
CA ARG A 55 51.56 -34.72 -10.91
C ARG A 55 52.63 -34.21 -11.89
N LYS A 56 52.43 -34.41 -13.21
CA LYS A 56 53.40 -34.00 -14.23
C LYS A 56 53.46 -32.48 -14.42
N THR A 57 52.33 -31.77 -14.26
CA THR A 57 52.28 -30.30 -14.32
C THR A 57 52.83 -29.63 -13.05
N ILE A 58 52.64 -30.23 -11.86
CA ILE A 58 53.18 -29.67 -10.60
C ILE A 58 54.71 -29.73 -10.57
N GLY A 59 55.32 -30.85 -10.98
CA GLY A 59 56.78 -31.00 -10.93
C GLY A 59 57.55 -29.95 -11.74
N ILE A 60 56.98 -29.46 -12.84
CA ILE A 60 57.61 -28.43 -13.70
C ILE A 60 57.44 -27.01 -13.14
N LYS A 61 56.46 -26.76 -12.25
CA LYS A 61 56.31 -25.47 -11.56
C LYS A 61 57.08 -25.37 -10.24
N GLN A 62 57.60 -26.48 -9.71
CA GLN A 62 58.28 -26.50 -8.41
C GLN A 62 59.73 -25.99 -8.43
N SER A 63 60.43 -26.00 -9.58
CA SER A 63 61.73 -25.34 -9.72
C SER A 63 61.60 -23.81 -9.65
N HIS A 64 60.81 -23.24 -10.57
CA HIS A 64 60.63 -21.79 -10.71
C HIS A 64 60.05 -21.10 -9.46
N LEU A 65 59.30 -21.82 -8.61
CA LEU A 65 58.81 -21.26 -7.35
C LEU A 65 59.91 -21.13 -6.28
N VAL A 66 60.91 -22.01 -6.28
CA VAL A 66 62.03 -21.98 -5.32
C VAL A 66 63.04 -20.90 -5.68
N ASP A 67 63.38 -20.75 -6.97
CA ASP A 67 64.28 -19.70 -7.43
C ASP A 67 63.70 -18.29 -7.23
N SER A 68 62.38 -18.14 -7.37
CA SER A 68 61.69 -16.86 -7.10
C SER A 68 61.75 -16.48 -5.62
N VAL A 69 61.50 -17.43 -4.71
CA VAL A 69 61.49 -17.19 -3.24
C VAL A 69 62.86 -16.77 -2.71
N LEU A 70 63.96 -17.12 -3.40
CA LEU A 70 65.32 -16.77 -2.98
C LEU A 70 65.88 -15.49 -3.62
N ASN A 71 65.28 -14.99 -4.71
CA ASN A 71 65.85 -13.86 -5.47
C ASN A 71 64.90 -12.67 -5.72
N ASN A 72 63.56 -12.79 -5.61
CA ASN A 72 62.70 -11.61 -5.75
C ASN A 72 61.25 -11.76 -5.22
N PHE A 73 60.86 -10.78 -4.40
CA PHE A 73 59.51 -10.37 -3.96
C PHE A 73 58.61 -11.30 -3.10
N TYR A 74 58.03 -10.66 -2.06
CA TYR A 74 56.83 -11.00 -1.26
C TYR A 74 56.63 -12.46 -0.81
N VAL A 75 57.06 -12.75 0.43
CA VAL A 75 56.71 -13.99 1.14
C VAL A 75 55.31 -13.86 1.78
N PRO A 76 54.34 -14.75 1.48
CA PRO A 76 53.04 -14.71 2.15
C PRO A 76 53.14 -15.10 3.63
N PRO A 77 52.42 -14.42 4.54
CA PRO A 77 52.51 -14.67 5.98
C PRO A 77 52.02 -16.07 6.37
N VAL A 78 52.40 -16.54 7.55
CA VAL A 78 51.90 -17.79 8.14
C VAL A 78 50.60 -17.50 8.92
N ILE A 79 49.54 -18.30 8.74
CA ILE A 79 48.24 -18.04 9.37
C ILE A 79 47.97 -19.08 10.47
N PHE A 80 47.73 -18.59 11.68
CA PHE A 80 47.43 -19.41 12.86
C PHE A 80 46.04 -19.11 13.44
N SER A 81 45.36 -20.16 13.89
CA SER A 81 44.32 -20.08 14.91
C SER A 81 44.94 -20.36 16.28
N CYS A 82 44.81 -19.41 17.21
CA CYS A 82 45.33 -19.50 18.56
C CYS A 82 44.23 -20.00 19.51
N LYS A 83 44.37 -21.25 19.98
CA LYS A 83 43.47 -21.87 20.95
C LYS A 83 44.13 -21.94 22.32
N LYS A 84 43.38 -21.58 23.37
CA LYS A 84 43.89 -21.51 24.75
C LYS A 84 44.10 -22.92 25.30
N LEU A 85 45.31 -23.20 25.81
CA LEU A 85 45.68 -24.52 26.36
C LEU A 85 45.57 -24.55 27.89
N ASP A 86 45.94 -23.44 28.54
CA ASP A 86 45.74 -23.20 29.96
C ASP A 86 45.70 -21.68 30.24
N SER A 87 45.79 -21.27 31.50
CA SER A 87 45.77 -19.85 31.90
C SER A 87 46.96 -19.02 31.40
N LYS A 88 48.04 -19.65 30.88
CA LYS A 88 49.29 -18.97 30.44
C LYS A 88 49.82 -19.43 29.08
N ARG A 89 49.25 -20.46 28.45
CA ARG A 89 49.74 -21.05 27.18
C ARG A 89 48.66 -21.12 26.09
N TRP A 90 49.09 -20.94 24.85
CA TRP A 90 48.28 -20.99 23.63
C TRP A 90 48.89 -21.98 22.62
N MET A 91 48.05 -22.86 22.09
CA MET A 91 48.36 -23.72 20.94
C MET A 91 48.04 -22.98 19.63
N ARG A 92 48.89 -23.15 18.63
CA ARG A 92 48.77 -22.52 17.30
C ARG A 92 48.44 -23.56 16.23
N VAL A 93 47.19 -23.61 15.79
CA VAL A 93 46.77 -24.47 14.67
C VAL A 93 47.15 -23.76 13.36
N CYS A 94 48.01 -24.38 12.55
CA CYS A 94 48.42 -23.87 11.25
C CYS A 94 47.28 -23.96 10.23
N ILE A 95 46.70 -22.82 9.85
CA ILE A 95 45.71 -22.73 8.77
C ILE A 95 46.43 -22.70 7.41
N ASP A 96 47.29 -21.71 7.17
CA ASP A 96 48.18 -21.66 5.99
C ASP A 96 49.65 -21.41 6.39
N GLY A 97 50.56 -21.76 5.50
CA GLY A 97 52.00 -21.74 5.71
C GLY A 97 52.55 -23.12 6.07
N LYS A 98 51.74 -24.18 5.99
CA LYS A 98 52.13 -25.56 6.34
C LYS A 98 53.43 -26.01 5.69
N GLN A 99 53.64 -25.73 4.40
CA GLN A 99 54.91 -26.04 3.72
C GLN A 99 56.07 -25.15 4.22
N ARG A 100 55.84 -23.87 4.50
CA ARG A 100 56.83 -22.94 5.09
C ARG A 100 57.25 -23.41 6.49
N LEU A 101 56.30 -23.74 7.37
CA LEU A 101 56.55 -24.30 8.70
C LEU A 101 57.16 -25.70 8.67
N THR A 102 56.80 -26.55 7.70
CA THR A 102 57.44 -27.86 7.51
C THR A 102 58.87 -27.68 7.02
N ALA A 103 59.16 -26.71 6.16
CA ALA A 103 60.52 -26.35 5.79
C ALA A 103 61.33 -25.78 6.98
N ILE A 104 60.69 -25.04 7.90
CA ILE A 104 61.33 -24.59 9.16
C ILE A 104 61.58 -25.79 10.10
N ARG A 105 60.63 -26.73 10.23
CA ARG A 105 60.78 -27.96 11.03
C ARG A 105 61.86 -28.90 10.49
N ASN A 106 61.94 -29.01 9.16
CA ASN A 106 62.89 -29.88 8.45
C ASN A 106 64.24 -29.20 8.17
N ARG A 107 64.31 -27.85 8.26
CA ARG A 107 65.59 -27.14 8.46
C ARG A 107 66.17 -27.66 9.77
N GLN A 108 67.24 -28.44 9.66
CA GLN A 108 68.30 -28.35 10.65
C GLN A 108 68.77 -26.89 10.62
N LEU A 109 68.33 -26.06 11.57
CA LEU A 109 68.93 -24.75 11.81
C LEU A 109 70.42 -24.98 12.08
N VAL A 110 71.25 -24.54 11.13
CA VAL A 110 72.50 -25.20 10.71
C VAL A 110 73.31 -25.83 11.86
N ARG A 111 73.21 -27.17 11.96
CA ARG A 111 74.04 -28.20 12.65
C ARG A 111 73.15 -29.46 12.82
N PRO A 112 73.65 -30.71 12.68
CA PRO A 112 74.71 -31.23 13.55
C PRO A 112 75.71 -32.24 12.93
N SER A 113 76.96 -31.82 12.84
CA SER A 113 78.18 -32.66 12.84
C SER A 113 79.32 -31.73 13.31
N ILE A 114 80.39 -32.13 13.99
CA ILE A 114 80.94 -33.41 14.49
C ILE A 114 81.31 -33.13 15.97
N LEU A 115 81.04 -33.92 17.02
CA LEU A 115 80.41 -35.25 17.27
C LEU A 115 79.56 -35.11 18.59
N THR A 116 79.10 -36.11 19.37
CA THR A 116 79.31 -37.57 19.43
C THR A 116 78.02 -38.31 19.87
N LYS A 117 77.89 -39.56 19.43
CA LYS A 117 77.26 -40.74 20.08
C LYS A 117 76.39 -40.56 21.35
N PHE A 118 75.17 -41.14 21.27
CA PHE A 118 74.35 -41.80 22.33
C PHE A 118 73.99 -41.01 23.62
N GLY A 119 72.77 -41.24 24.13
CA GLY A 119 72.50 -41.09 25.58
C GLY A 119 71.30 -40.23 25.99
N ALA A 120 70.12 -40.84 25.92
CA ALA A 120 68.85 -40.59 26.59
C ALA A 120 68.75 -39.76 27.92
N TYR A 121 67.50 -39.29 28.15
CA TYR A 121 66.78 -39.03 29.42
C TYR A 121 66.85 -37.69 30.17
N ASN A 122 65.63 -37.27 30.60
CA ASN A 122 65.21 -36.38 31.69
C ASN A 122 65.57 -34.86 31.56
N VAL A 123 64.65 -33.88 31.69
CA VAL A 123 63.53 -33.63 32.66
C VAL A 123 64.14 -33.34 34.05
N ILE A 124 63.91 -32.21 34.75
CA ILE A 124 62.66 -31.50 35.10
C ILE A 124 62.78 -29.96 34.90
N ASN A 125 61.65 -29.24 34.94
CA ASN A 125 61.54 -27.77 34.92
C ASN A 125 62.16 -27.09 36.16
N GLU A 126 62.48 -25.79 36.06
CA GLU A 126 61.96 -24.85 37.07
C GLU A 126 61.66 -23.43 36.52
N PHE A 127 60.71 -22.79 37.20
CA PHE A 127 59.98 -21.55 36.86
C PHE A 127 60.61 -20.32 37.56
N TYR A 128 60.22 -19.04 37.42
CA TYR A 128 59.30 -18.23 36.58
C TYR A 128 59.79 -16.75 36.72
N ARG A 129 59.51 -15.87 35.74
CA ARG A 129 58.77 -14.59 35.97
C ARG A 129 58.50 -13.85 34.65
N PHE A 130 57.39 -13.13 34.62
CA PHE A 130 56.95 -12.20 33.56
C PHE A 130 57.21 -10.76 34.02
N MET A 131 57.42 -9.86 33.06
CA MET A 131 56.67 -8.59 32.87
C MET A 131 56.70 -8.34 31.35
N ASP A 132 55.57 -8.40 30.63
CA ASP A 132 54.49 -7.40 30.49
C ASP A 132 54.72 -6.45 29.30
N ASN A 133 54.10 -6.84 28.17
CA ASN A 133 53.67 -6.12 26.96
C ASN A 133 54.39 -4.88 26.37
N GLU A 134 55.47 -4.35 26.92
CA GLU A 134 56.17 -3.20 26.34
C GLU A 134 57.34 -3.62 25.44
N ILE A 135 57.13 -3.51 24.12
CA ILE A 135 58.19 -3.06 23.22
C ILE A 135 57.94 -1.56 23.02
N PRO A 136 58.83 -0.66 23.48
CA PRO A 136 58.59 0.76 23.34
C PRO A 136 58.52 1.16 21.87
N HIS A 137 57.56 2.03 21.56
CA HIS A 137 57.46 2.68 20.25
C HIS A 137 58.72 3.51 20.05
N LEU A 138 59.51 3.21 19.02
CA LEU A 138 60.58 4.11 18.61
C LEU A 138 59.93 5.36 17.99
N SER A 139 60.06 6.49 18.69
CA SER A 139 59.83 7.80 18.08
C SER A 139 60.72 7.92 16.83
N PRO A 140 60.22 8.44 15.70
CA PRO A 140 61.04 8.66 14.50
C PRO A 140 62.21 9.66 14.67
N SER A 141 62.38 10.25 15.86
CA SER A 141 63.40 11.27 16.17
C SER A 141 64.80 10.72 16.44
N ASP A 142 64.95 9.49 16.96
CA ASP A 142 66.21 9.03 17.58
C ASP A 142 66.73 7.72 16.98
N GLY A 143 67.60 7.84 15.98
CA GLY A 143 68.13 6.71 15.21
C GLY A 143 69.23 5.92 15.93
N ASN A 144 68.87 4.91 16.73
CA ASN A 144 69.84 3.94 17.27
C ASN A 144 69.29 2.50 17.36
N ILE A 145 70.01 1.52 16.80
CA ILE A 145 69.59 0.11 16.71
C ILE A 145 70.30 -0.75 17.77
N THR A 146 69.57 -1.19 18.79
CA THR A 146 70.13 -1.99 19.90
C THR A 146 69.91 -3.50 19.75
N LYS A 147 70.87 -4.30 20.25
CA LYS A 147 70.99 -5.74 19.98
C LYS A 147 70.11 -6.58 20.93
N ARG A 148 69.26 -7.46 20.39
CA ARG A 148 68.37 -8.36 21.17
C ARG A 148 69.02 -9.75 21.42
N TYR A 149 68.96 -10.22 22.65
CA TYR A 149 69.47 -11.55 23.09
C TYR A 149 68.32 -12.53 23.37
N TYR A 150 68.56 -13.84 23.19
CA TYR A 150 67.54 -14.88 23.35
C TYR A 150 68.06 -16.05 24.20
N LYS A 151 67.16 -16.74 24.92
CA LYS A 151 67.47 -17.95 25.69
C LYS A 151 67.36 -19.18 24.78
N ALA A 152 68.40 -20.00 24.72
CA ALA A 152 68.46 -21.22 23.94
C ALA A 152 67.69 -22.37 24.60
N LEU A 153 67.39 -23.42 23.83
CA LEU A 153 66.71 -24.64 24.30
C LEU A 153 67.45 -25.36 25.45
N ASN A 154 68.77 -25.20 25.55
CA ASN A 154 69.59 -25.71 26.66
C ASN A 154 69.73 -24.71 27.83
N GLY A 155 68.89 -23.69 27.90
CA GLY A 155 68.86 -22.69 28.97
C GLY A 155 69.89 -21.55 28.88
N SER A 156 70.92 -21.67 28.04
CA SER A 156 71.97 -20.63 27.90
C SER A 156 71.46 -19.35 27.22
N LYS A 157 72.06 -18.19 27.53
CA LYS A 157 71.81 -16.94 26.79
C LYS A 157 72.71 -16.92 25.55
N ARG A 158 72.13 -16.73 24.35
CA ARG A 158 72.91 -16.51 23.11
C ARG A 158 72.41 -15.32 22.30
N SER A 159 73.32 -14.68 21.58
CA SER A 159 72.95 -13.86 20.43
C SER A 159 72.51 -14.80 19.30
N LEU A 160 71.32 -14.57 18.74
CA LEU A 160 70.91 -15.27 17.51
C LEU A 160 71.82 -14.86 16.35
N THR A 161 72.10 -15.80 15.45
CA THR A 161 72.69 -15.51 14.12
C THR A 161 71.74 -14.64 13.29
N GLU A 162 72.23 -14.06 12.20
CA GLU A 162 71.42 -13.22 11.31
C GLU A 162 70.21 -13.99 10.74
N VAL A 163 70.43 -15.20 10.23
CA VAL A 163 69.37 -16.11 9.76
C VAL A 163 68.39 -16.49 10.87
N GLU A 164 68.83 -16.65 12.12
CA GLU A 164 67.89 -16.92 13.24
C GLU A 164 67.04 -15.71 13.64
N ARG A 165 67.47 -14.48 13.30
CA ARG A 165 66.72 -13.23 13.51
C ARG A 165 65.76 -12.92 12.38
N GLU A 166 65.87 -13.60 11.24
CA GLU A 166 64.96 -13.54 10.09
C GLU A 166 63.50 -13.55 10.59
N LEU A 167 62.77 -12.47 10.28
CA LEU A 167 61.41 -12.26 10.75
C LEU A 167 60.42 -12.86 9.76
N PHE A 168 59.49 -13.65 10.30
CA PHE A 168 58.37 -14.20 9.56
C PHE A 168 57.10 -13.47 9.98
N ASP A 169 56.46 -12.83 9.01
CA ASP A 169 55.11 -12.28 9.18
C ASP A 169 54.13 -13.40 9.46
N CYS A 170 53.39 -13.27 10.55
CA CYS A 170 52.36 -14.20 10.98
C CYS A 170 51.05 -13.45 11.25
N ILE A 171 49.94 -14.10 10.93
CA ILE A 171 48.58 -13.62 11.21
C ILE A 171 47.99 -14.56 12.25
N GLU A 172 47.80 -14.08 13.48
CA GLU A 172 47.20 -14.84 14.57
C GLU A 172 45.74 -14.39 14.77
N TYR A 173 44.81 -15.28 14.46
CA TYR A 173 43.42 -15.19 14.92
C TYR A 173 43.29 -15.86 16.28
N TYR A 174 42.37 -15.38 17.11
CA TYR A 174 42.13 -15.90 18.45
C TYR A 174 40.66 -16.33 18.55
N ASP A 175 40.41 -17.44 19.25
CA ASP A 175 39.07 -17.95 19.58
C ASP A 175 38.14 -18.24 18.37
N LEU A 176 38.72 -18.67 17.24
CA LEU A 176 37.98 -19.10 16.04
C LEU A 176 37.21 -20.43 16.23
N THR A 177 36.05 -20.53 15.60
CA THR A 177 35.29 -21.80 15.49
C THR A 177 35.90 -22.74 14.45
N LEU A 178 35.65 -24.05 14.58
CA LEU A 178 36.14 -25.06 13.64
C LEU A 178 35.65 -24.82 12.19
N HIS A 179 34.48 -24.22 12.02
CA HIS A 179 33.93 -23.85 10.72
C HIS A 179 34.66 -22.64 10.11
N GLN A 180 34.97 -21.62 10.91
CA GLN A 180 35.80 -20.49 10.48
C GLN A 180 37.22 -20.95 10.08
N GLU A 181 37.82 -21.88 10.81
CA GLU A 181 39.12 -22.47 10.45
C GLU A 181 39.08 -23.21 9.09
N GLN A 182 38.01 -23.96 8.83
CA GLN A 182 37.77 -24.64 7.54
C GLN A 182 37.64 -23.64 6.39
N GLU A 183 36.85 -22.58 6.56
CA GLU A 183 36.57 -21.60 5.51
C GLU A 183 37.81 -20.73 5.18
N ILE A 184 38.59 -20.30 6.19
CA ILE A 184 39.86 -19.59 5.95
C ILE A 184 40.84 -20.52 5.19
N PHE A 185 40.96 -21.79 5.59
CA PHE A 185 41.80 -22.76 4.89
C PHE A 185 41.37 -22.93 3.43
N SER A 186 40.08 -23.13 3.16
CA SER A 186 39.54 -23.27 1.82
C SER A 186 39.79 -22.05 0.94
N ARG A 187 39.60 -20.83 1.45
CA ARG A 187 39.82 -19.59 0.68
C ARG A 187 41.28 -19.37 0.31
N VAL A 188 42.21 -19.66 1.23
CA VAL A 188 43.64 -19.49 0.97
C VAL A 188 44.16 -20.53 -0.02
N GLN A 189 43.68 -21.78 0.04
CA GLN A 189 43.98 -22.80 -0.99
C GLN A 189 43.43 -22.43 -2.38
N LEU A 190 42.34 -21.66 -2.45
CA LEU A 190 41.72 -21.19 -3.70
C LEU A 190 42.22 -19.81 -4.16
N GLY A 191 43.14 -19.16 -3.43
CA GLY A 191 43.71 -17.86 -3.79
C GLY A 191 42.71 -16.68 -3.79
N VAL A 192 41.59 -16.81 -3.06
CA VAL A 192 40.48 -15.83 -3.12
C VAL A 192 40.82 -14.59 -2.31
N ALA A 193 41.04 -13.46 -2.99
CA ALA A 193 41.21 -12.17 -2.34
C ALA A 193 39.91 -11.69 -1.67
N LEU A 194 40.03 -11.02 -0.51
CA LEU A 194 38.87 -10.43 0.19
C LEU A 194 38.10 -9.49 -0.75
N THR A 195 36.80 -9.74 -0.86
CA THR A 195 35.86 -8.91 -1.64
C THR A 195 35.75 -7.50 -1.01
N PRO A 196 35.31 -6.48 -1.77
CA PRO A 196 35.16 -5.12 -1.23
C PRO A 196 34.30 -5.07 0.04
N ALA A 197 33.22 -5.85 0.12
CA ALA A 197 32.37 -5.94 1.31
C ALA A 197 33.09 -6.49 2.56
N GLU A 198 33.97 -7.49 2.40
CA GLU A 198 34.75 -8.05 3.52
C GLU A 198 35.83 -7.08 4.01
N LYS A 199 36.35 -6.23 3.11
CA LYS A 199 37.27 -5.15 3.48
C LYS A 199 36.57 -4.02 4.25
N LEU A 200 35.26 -3.84 4.07
CA LEU A 200 34.44 -2.92 4.88
C LEU A 200 34.14 -3.53 6.27
N GLN A 201 33.76 -4.81 6.34
CA GLN A 201 33.51 -5.53 7.60
C GLN A 201 34.77 -5.70 8.49
N ALA A 202 35.97 -5.48 7.95
CA ALA A 202 37.22 -5.49 8.71
C ALA A 202 37.61 -4.11 9.28
N ILE A 203 36.79 -3.07 9.05
CA ILE A 203 36.95 -1.74 9.65
C ILE A 203 36.33 -1.77 11.05
N SER A 204 36.96 -1.11 12.01
CA SER A 204 36.49 -1.01 13.39
C SER A 204 36.73 0.42 13.86
N SER A 205 35.64 1.07 14.25
CA SER A 205 35.46 2.51 14.53
C SER A 205 34.04 2.70 15.07
N PRO A 206 33.70 3.81 15.74
CA PRO A 206 32.34 4.00 16.28
C PRO A 206 31.23 3.92 15.21
N MET A 207 31.51 4.37 13.98
CA MET A 207 30.58 4.28 12.85
C MET A 207 30.44 2.85 12.29
N ALA A 208 31.53 2.08 12.24
CA ALA A 208 31.47 0.67 11.83
C ALA A 208 30.76 -0.19 12.89
N ASP A 209 31.03 0.07 14.17
CA ASP A 209 30.42 -0.62 15.30
C ASP A 209 28.91 -0.30 15.40
N PHE A 210 28.50 0.94 15.09
CA PHE A 210 27.08 1.31 14.95
C PHE A 210 26.40 0.63 13.75
N ALA A 211 27.07 0.56 12.58
CA ALA A 211 26.53 -0.17 11.43
C ALA A 211 26.39 -1.68 11.70
N HIS A 212 27.23 -2.25 12.56
CA HIS A 212 27.05 -3.61 13.10
C HIS A 212 25.86 -3.70 14.06
N ALA A 213 25.71 -2.75 14.99
CA ALA A 213 24.58 -2.72 15.93
C ALA A 213 23.22 -2.69 15.21
N ILE A 214 23.07 -1.83 14.19
CA ILE A 214 21.88 -1.79 13.32
C ILE A 214 21.58 -3.16 12.68
N TYR A 215 22.60 -3.83 12.13
CA TYR A 215 22.44 -5.15 11.51
C TYR A 215 22.02 -6.25 12.51
N THR A 216 22.49 -6.15 13.76
CA THR A 216 22.12 -7.08 14.84
C THR A 216 20.74 -6.78 15.44
N GLN A 217 20.30 -5.52 15.44
CA GLN A 217 19.00 -5.10 15.95
C GLN A 217 17.84 -5.41 15.00
N HIS A 218 18.08 -5.34 13.68
CA HIS A 218 17.05 -5.47 12.65
C HIS A 218 17.30 -6.68 11.70
N PRO A 219 17.18 -7.92 12.20
CA PRO A 219 17.54 -9.12 11.43
C PRO A 219 16.65 -9.37 10.21
N SER A 220 15.39 -8.92 10.23
CA SER A 220 14.41 -9.16 9.16
C SER A 220 14.82 -8.50 7.83
N ILE A 221 15.59 -7.40 7.91
CA ILE A 221 16.18 -6.70 6.76
C ILE A 221 17.06 -7.64 5.89
N SER A 222 17.66 -8.68 6.48
CA SER A 222 18.49 -9.64 5.73
C SER A 222 17.69 -10.44 4.68
N ALA A 223 16.39 -10.65 4.90
CA ALA A 223 15.52 -11.43 4.01
C ALA A 223 15.20 -10.69 2.70
N ILE A 224 15.14 -9.36 2.73
CA ILE A 224 14.72 -8.52 1.60
C ILE A 224 15.86 -8.15 0.63
N MET A 225 17.12 -8.46 0.98
CA MET A 225 18.31 -8.03 0.25
C MET A 225 18.80 -9.03 -0.82
N ASP A 226 19.42 -8.54 -1.89
CA ASP A 226 20.07 -9.43 -2.88
C ASP A 226 21.49 -9.86 -2.49
N THR A 227 21.54 -10.90 -1.65
CA THR A 227 22.76 -11.61 -1.21
C THR A 227 23.62 -12.17 -2.35
N LYS A 228 23.18 -12.10 -3.61
CA LYS A 228 23.97 -12.48 -4.80
C LYS A 228 24.79 -11.33 -5.38
N ARG A 229 24.47 -10.07 -5.07
CA ARG A 229 25.09 -8.87 -5.68
C ARG A 229 25.61 -7.83 -4.67
N ALA A 230 25.09 -7.80 -3.45
CA ALA A 230 25.65 -7.01 -2.35
C ALA A 230 25.57 -7.80 -1.02
N ARG A 231 26.41 -7.46 -0.03
CA ARG A 231 26.31 -8.03 1.33
C ARG A 231 25.55 -7.06 2.24
N PRO A 232 24.73 -7.54 3.20
CA PRO A 232 23.88 -6.67 4.02
C PRO A 232 24.61 -5.51 4.70
N PHE A 233 25.77 -5.77 5.31
CA PHE A 233 26.60 -4.73 5.93
C PHE A 233 27.04 -3.63 4.94
N GLN A 234 27.35 -3.98 3.68
CA GLN A 234 27.69 -2.98 2.66
C GLN A 234 26.48 -2.09 2.33
N LEU A 235 25.27 -2.65 2.30
CA LEU A 235 24.05 -1.88 2.05
C LEU A 235 23.70 -0.98 3.24
N ILE A 236 23.81 -1.48 4.48
CA ILE A 236 23.59 -0.70 5.70
C ILE A 236 24.57 0.47 5.79
N THR A 237 25.86 0.25 5.50
CA THR A 237 26.86 1.32 5.50
C THR A 237 26.69 2.32 4.35
N GLN A 238 26.17 1.89 3.19
CA GLN A 238 25.75 2.81 2.11
C GLN A 238 24.49 3.61 2.48
N SER A 239 23.51 3.01 3.13
CA SER A 239 22.28 3.71 3.57
C SER A 239 22.56 4.70 4.71
N LEU A 240 23.37 4.35 5.70
CA LEU A 240 23.83 5.28 6.74
C LEU A 240 24.61 6.48 6.14
N HIS A 241 25.49 6.23 5.16
CA HIS A 241 26.18 7.31 4.45
C HIS A 241 25.20 8.22 3.68
N MET A 242 24.15 7.65 3.06
CA MET A 242 23.12 8.41 2.35
C MET A 242 22.27 9.26 3.32
N ILE A 243 21.87 8.70 4.46
CA ILE A 243 21.08 9.40 5.49
C ILE A 243 21.86 10.57 6.09
N GLU A 244 23.17 10.41 6.38
CA GLU A 244 23.97 11.49 6.98
C GLU A 244 24.46 12.54 5.96
N SER A 245 24.71 12.15 4.71
CA SER A 245 25.36 13.04 3.72
C SER A 245 24.40 13.74 2.77
N GLU A 246 23.17 13.24 2.64
CA GLU A 246 22.19 13.55 1.59
C GLU A 246 22.70 13.24 0.17
N PRO A 247 21.82 13.09 -0.85
CA PRO A 247 22.23 12.59 -2.16
C PRO A 247 23.10 13.57 -2.97
N GLU A 248 23.25 14.82 -2.49
CA GLU A 248 24.19 15.85 -2.95
C GLU A 248 25.66 15.50 -2.67
N LYS A 249 25.94 14.80 -1.55
CA LYS A 249 27.31 14.50 -1.10
C LYS A 249 27.59 13.00 -0.98
N PHE A 250 26.53 12.17 -0.94
CA PHE A 250 26.64 10.72 -0.92
C PHE A 250 27.46 10.18 -2.11
N ASN A 251 28.31 9.19 -1.84
CA ASN A 251 29.04 8.49 -2.88
C ASN A 251 29.13 6.97 -2.59
N ALA A 252 28.46 6.17 -3.41
CA ALA A 252 28.38 4.71 -3.24
C ALA A 252 29.71 3.94 -3.45
N THR A 253 30.79 4.59 -3.90
CA THR A 253 32.03 3.88 -4.23
C THR A 253 32.69 3.27 -2.99
N PRO A 254 33.30 2.07 -3.09
CA PRO A 254 33.95 1.43 -1.95
C PRO A 254 35.03 2.29 -1.27
N ALA A 255 35.68 3.20 -2.00
CA ALA A 255 36.67 4.12 -1.44
C ALA A 255 36.03 5.17 -0.51
N MET A 256 34.90 5.75 -0.91
CA MET A 256 34.19 6.75 -0.10
C MET A 256 33.49 6.12 1.10
N ILE A 257 32.86 4.93 0.95
CA ILE A 257 32.34 4.16 2.09
C ILE A 257 33.47 3.71 3.03
N THR A 258 34.65 3.32 2.50
CA THR A 258 35.82 3.03 3.34
C THR A 258 36.33 4.27 4.09
N LYS A 259 36.22 5.46 3.51
CA LYS A 259 36.57 6.72 4.19
C LYS A 259 35.57 7.00 5.32
N PHE A 260 34.27 6.99 5.01
CA PHE A 260 33.17 7.21 5.95
C PHE A 260 33.29 6.32 7.20
N LEU A 261 33.51 5.02 7.01
CA LEU A 261 33.70 4.06 8.11
C LEU A 261 35.03 4.20 8.86
N LYS A 262 36.00 4.99 8.36
CA LYS A 262 37.30 5.26 9.01
C LYS A 262 37.40 6.64 9.63
N GLU A 263 36.32 7.42 9.64
CA GLU A 263 36.25 8.67 10.39
C GLU A 263 36.21 8.33 11.88
N ASP A 264 37.28 8.69 12.60
CA ASP A 264 37.42 8.47 14.04
C ASP A 264 36.63 9.56 14.79
N ARG A 265 35.32 9.40 14.78
CA ARG A 265 34.33 10.29 15.42
C ARG A 265 33.20 9.48 16.04
N GLU A 266 32.62 9.99 17.11
CA GLU A 266 31.36 9.45 17.63
C GLU A 266 30.22 9.66 16.61
N VAL A 267 29.28 8.72 16.60
CA VAL A 267 28.10 8.79 15.73
C VAL A 267 27.11 9.81 16.32
N PRO A 268 26.65 10.82 15.57
CA PRO A 268 25.70 11.82 16.07
C PRO A 268 24.39 11.19 16.56
N GLU A 269 23.86 11.66 17.69
CA GLU A 269 22.64 11.11 18.30
C GLU A 269 21.40 11.30 17.41
N SER A 270 21.38 12.37 16.61
CA SER A 270 20.38 12.60 15.56
C SER A 270 20.41 11.50 14.49
N LEU A 271 21.59 11.09 14.03
CA LEU A 271 21.75 10.01 13.07
C LEU A 271 21.37 8.66 13.68
N LYS A 272 21.73 8.37 14.93
CA LYS A 272 21.29 7.15 15.63
C LYS A 272 19.76 7.07 15.70
N THR A 273 19.13 8.15 16.16
CA THR A 273 17.67 8.25 16.30
C THR A 273 16.96 8.05 14.96
N LEU A 274 17.38 8.78 13.93
CA LEU A 274 16.78 8.72 12.59
C LEU A 274 17.01 7.35 11.92
N ALA A 275 18.21 6.77 12.02
CA ALA A 275 18.50 5.45 11.48
C ALA A 275 17.63 4.36 12.14
N ASN A 276 17.54 4.36 13.48
CA ASN A 276 16.69 3.41 14.21
C ASN A 276 15.21 3.54 13.80
N GLN A 277 14.71 4.77 13.62
CA GLN A 277 13.36 5.00 13.11
C GLN A 277 13.18 4.45 11.68
N VAL A 278 14.13 4.72 10.79
CA VAL A 278 14.11 4.24 9.39
C VAL A 278 14.08 2.71 9.31
N TYR A 279 14.97 2.03 10.05
CA TYR A 279 15.05 0.57 9.98
C TYR A 279 13.87 -0.12 10.66
N ARG A 280 13.39 0.41 11.80
CA ARG A 280 12.11 -0.04 12.39
C ARG A 280 10.94 0.14 11.42
N THR A 281 10.84 1.27 10.73
CA THR A 281 9.79 1.51 9.72
C THR A 281 9.88 0.48 8.57
N ILE A 282 11.08 0.07 8.18
CA ILE A 282 11.28 -0.99 7.17
C ILE A 282 10.84 -2.36 7.71
N GLU A 283 11.07 -2.68 8.98
CA GLU A 283 10.55 -3.93 9.56
C GLU A 283 9.02 -3.91 9.69
N GLU A 284 8.42 -2.80 10.13
CA GLU A 284 6.95 -2.61 10.12
C GLU A 284 6.36 -2.71 8.69
N MET A 285 7.10 -2.29 7.65
CA MET A 285 6.70 -2.51 6.24
C MET A 285 6.79 -3.99 5.81
N ILE A 286 7.75 -4.76 6.33
CA ILE A 286 7.96 -6.20 6.02
C ILE A 286 6.91 -7.07 6.73
N GLU A 287 6.56 -6.71 7.96
CA GLU A 287 5.51 -7.37 8.75
C GLU A 287 4.12 -7.11 8.14
N ASP A 288 3.89 -5.91 7.61
CA ASP A 288 2.61 -5.53 7.00
C ASP A 288 2.42 -6.05 5.56
N ASP A 289 3.49 -6.12 4.75
CA ASP A 289 3.52 -6.74 3.42
C ASP A 289 4.92 -7.30 3.10
N SER A 290 5.07 -8.63 3.18
CA SER A 290 6.33 -9.31 2.84
C SER A 290 6.49 -9.57 1.34
N GLU A 291 5.40 -9.67 0.57
CA GLU A 291 5.43 -9.93 -0.87
C GLU A 291 6.03 -8.76 -1.65
N LEU A 292 5.84 -7.53 -1.15
CA LEU A 292 6.49 -6.29 -1.59
C LEU A 292 8.01 -6.39 -1.76
N PHE A 293 8.65 -7.38 -1.14
CA PHE A 293 10.10 -7.62 -1.16
C PHE A 293 10.50 -8.98 -1.75
N HIS A 294 9.55 -9.83 -2.15
CA HIS A 294 9.80 -11.21 -2.61
C HIS A 294 9.88 -11.34 -4.14
N ARG A 295 9.68 -12.53 -4.73
CA ARG A 295 10.36 -12.96 -5.98
C ARG A 295 10.33 -11.98 -7.16
N GLU A 296 9.17 -11.46 -7.55
CA GLU A 296 9.04 -10.49 -8.66
C GLU A 296 9.36 -9.05 -8.23
N ASN A 297 9.24 -8.81 -6.93
CA ASN A 297 9.23 -7.50 -6.28
C ASN A 297 10.56 -7.14 -5.59
N LYS A 298 11.56 -8.03 -5.63
CA LYS A 298 12.82 -7.93 -4.90
C LYS A 298 13.54 -6.59 -5.16
N LEU A 299 14.07 -5.99 -4.09
CA LEU A 299 14.82 -4.73 -4.18
C LEU A 299 16.23 -4.92 -4.74
N ALA A 300 16.59 -4.06 -5.69
CA ALA A 300 17.96 -3.86 -6.10
C ALA A 300 18.77 -3.09 -5.02
N PRO A 301 20.11 -3.27 -4.95
CA PRO A 301 20.99 -2.55 -4.02
C PRO A 301 20.79 -1.03 -3.95
N VAL A 302 20.49 -0.39 -5.08
CA VAL A 302 20.24 1.05 -5.17
C VAL A 302 18.81 1.43 -4.74
N GLU A 303 17.80 0.61 -5.06
CA GLU A 303 16.41 0.82 -4.59
C GLU A 303 16.33 0.75 -3.06
N PHE A 304 17.08 -0.14 -2.40
CA PHE A 304 17.14 -0.21 -0.93
C PHE A 304 17.71 1.07 -0.30
N VAL A 305 18.83 1.60 -0.82
CA VAL A 305 19.44 2.82 -0.26
C VAL A 305 18.53 4.04 -0.48
N PHE A 306 17.87 4.14 -1.65
CA PHE A 306 16.88 5.20 -1.86
C PHE A 306 15.59 5.00 -1.03
N LEU A 307 15.18 3.78 -0.68
CA LEU A 307 14.12 3.53 0.31
C LEU A 307 14.50 4.05 1.70
N THR A 308 15.72 3.77 2.19
CA THR A 308 16.18 4.29 3.48
C THR A 308 16.23 5.83 3.51
N TYR A 309 16.65 6.47 2.41
CA TYR A 309 16.61 7.92 2.25
C TYR A 309 15.17 8.47 2.18
N MET A 310 14.26 7.77 1.48
CA MET A 310 12.84 8.15 1.39
C MET A 310 12.19 8.23 2.76
N ILE A 311 12.47 7.28 3.66
CA ILE A 311 11.92 7.29 5.03
C ILE A 311 12.65 8.35 5.88
N ALA A 312 13.96 8.53 5.72
CA ALA A 312 14.74 9.50 6.47
C ALA A 312 14.39 10.97 6.15
N LYS A 313 14.16 11.30 4.87
CA LYS A 313 13.74 12.63 4.42
C LYS A 313 12.25 12.91 4.72
N TYR A 314 11.43 11.87 4.79
CA TYR A 314 9.99 11.95 4.99
C TYR A 314 9.50 11.09 6.17
N PRO A 315 9.92 11.36 7.41
CA PRO A 315 9.55 10.56 8.58
C PRO A 315 8.06 10.71 8.94
N GLY A 316 7.48 9.67 9.55
CA GLY A 316 6.14 9.74 10.14
C GLY A 316 4.96 9.54 9.18
N LEU A 317 5.18 9.06 7.94
CA LEU A 317 4.06 8.62 7.10
C LEU A 317 3.49 7.28 7.59
N PRO A 318 2.20 7.00 7.35
CA PRO A 318 1.65 5.66 7.52
C PRO A 318 2.38 4.63 6.64
N ILE A 319 2.55 3.41 7.17
CA ILE A 319 3.25 2.29 6.49
C ILE A 319 2.77 2.08 5.05
N PHE A 320 1.46 2.09 4.82
CA PHE A 320 0.88 1.95 3.48
C PHE A 320 1.35 3.02 2.48
N GLN A 321 1.69 4.23 2.92
CA GLN A 321 2.23 5.25 2.03
C GLN A 321 3.68 4.94 1.62
N TYR A 322 4.53 4.46 2.54
CA TYR A 322 5.88 4.03 2.19
C TYR A 322 5.86 2.82 1.25
N GLN A 323 4.96 1.85 1.47
CA GLN A 323 4.77 0.70 0.57
C GLN A 323 4.34 1.13 -0.84
N ASN A 324 3.31 1.98 -0.96
CA ASN A 324 2.85 2.51 -2.24
C ASN A 324 3.92 3.36 -2.94
N ARG A 325 4.65 4.22 -2.20
CA ARG A 325 5.75 5.02 -2.73
C ARG A 325 6.93 4.15 -3.19
N LEU A 326 7.22 3.04 -2.49
CA LEU A 326 8.21 2.04 -2.90
C LEU A 326 7.81 1.33 -4.20
N LEU A 327 6.56 0.88 -4.33
CA LEU A 327 6.03 0.30 -5.58
C LEU A 327 6.10 1.30 -6.74
N ALA A 328 5.70 2.55 -6.52
CA ALA A 328 5.78 3.61 -7.51
C ALA A 328 7.23 3.90 -7.93
N MET A 329 8.18 3.96 -6.99
CA MET A 329 9.61 4.13 -7.25
C MET A 329 10.18 2.99 -8.10
N LYS A 330 9.89 1.74 -7.72
CA LYS A 330 10.27 0.52 -8.46
C LYS A 330 9.72 0.55 -9.88
N LYS A 331 8.43 0.85 -10.06
CA LYS A 331 7.78 0.98 -11.38
C LYS A 331 8.43 2.09 -12.22
N HIS A 332 8.69 3.26 -11.61
CA HIS A 332 9.25 4.43 -12.31
C HIS A 332 10.69 4.19 -12.79
N VAL A 333 11.54 3.54 -11.99
CA VAL A 333 12.93 3.28 -12.37
C VAL A 333 13.04 2.12 -13.36
N ARG A 334 12.26 1.04 -13.17
CA ARG A 334 12.26 -0.15 -14.05
C ARG A 334 11.62 0.12 -15.42
N ALA A 335 10.72 1.10 -15.52
CA ALA A 335 10.19 1.58 -16.80
C ALA A 335 11.18 2.46 -17.61
N LYS A 336 12.36 2.78 -17.06
CA LYS A 336 13.36 3.67 -17.66
C LYS A 336 14.76 3.06 -17.82
N HIS A 337 15.08 2.00 -17.07
CA HIS A 337 16.40 1.37 -17.06
C HIS A 337 16.27 -0.15 -16.85
N ASP A 338 16.89 -0.95 -17.71
CA ASP A 338 16.88 -2.42 -17.57
C ASP A 338 17.86 -2.92 -16.50
N ASP A 339 18.93 -2.16 -16.20
CA ASP A 339 19.98 -2.51 -15.24
C ASP A 339 19.96 -1.59 -14.01
N ILE A 340 19.17 -1.98 -13.01
CA ILE A 340 18.98 -1.24 -11.76
C ILE A 340 20.20 -1.41 -10.83
N ARG A 341 21.24 -0.60 -11.08
CA ARG A 341 22.48 -0.56 -10.30
C ARG A 341 22.92 0.88 -10.00
N PHE A 342 23.80 1.06 -9.01
CA PHE A 342 24.45 2.35 -8.75
C PHE A 342 25.23 2.85 -9.97
N ASN A 343 24.61 3.77 -10.71
CA ASN A 343 25.18 4.52 -11.82
C ASN A 343 24.42 5.84 -11.95
N ASN A 344 25.03 6.88 -12.50
CA ASN A 344 24.49 8.25 -12.50
C ASN A 344 23.07 8.33 -13.08
N LYS A 345 22.74 7.61 -14.17
CA LYS A 345 21.41 7.69 -14.79
C LYS A 345 20.30 7.14 -13.89
N VAL A 346 20.55 6.01 -13.23
CA VAL A 346 19.60 5.41 -12.26
C VAL A 346 19.55 6.25 -10.99
N TYR A 347 20.70 6.75 -10.53
CA TYR A 347 20.82 7.62 -9.37
C TYR A 347 20.02 8.92 -9.53
N ASP A 348 20.22 9.64 -10.65
CA ASP A 348 19.49 10.86 -10.98
C ASP A 348 17.99 10.60 -11.12
N THR A 349 17.59 9.41 -11.61
CA THR A 349 16.18 9.02 -11.73
C THR A 349 15.54 8.81 -10.36
N LEU A 350 16.23 8.13 -9.43
CA LEU A 350 15.72 7.88 -8.08
C LEU A 350 15.79 9.13 -7.19
N LYS A 351 16.85 9.94 -7.30
CA LYS A 351 16.94 11.25 -6.66
C LYS A 351 15.80 12.17 -7.12
N LYS A 352 15.61 12.34 -8.43
CA LYS A 352 14.49 13.13 -8.97
C LYS A 352 13.13 12.56 -8.61
N PHE A 353 12.97 11.24 -8.46
CA PHE A 353 11.73 10.67 -7.94
C PHE A 353 11.46 11.16 -6.51
N ILE A 354 12.42 11.03 -5.60
CA ILE A 354 12.24 11.38 -4.17
C ILE A 354 12.26 12.90 -3.92
N ASP A 355 12.91 13.70 -4.76
CA ASP A 355 12.83 15.17 -4.66
C ASP A 355 11.57 15.72 -5.34
N ASN A 356 11.04 15.07 -6.38
CA ASN A 356 9.67 15.36 -6.84
C ASN A 356 8.63 14.93 -5.81
N MET A 357 8.91 13.90 -5.00
CA MET A 357 8.13 13.61 -3.80
C MET A 357 8.24 14.71 -2.74
N GLU A 358 9.11 15.70 -2.84
CA GLU A 358 9.10 16.84 -1.91
C GLU A 358 7.84 17.68 -2.17
N PHE A 359 7.53 17.92 -3.45
CA PHE A 359 6.23 18.46 -3.89
C PHE A 359 5.03 17.52 -3.63
N GLU A 360 5.22 16.23 -3.31
CA GLU A 360 4.14 15.29 -2.92
C GLU A 360 4.14 14.89 -1.44
N TYR A 361 5.13 15.30 -0.65
CA TYR A 361 5.19 15.12 0.80
C TYR A 361 4.85 16.43 1.49
N VAL A 362 5.37 17.55 0.98
CA VAL A 362 4.77 18.85 1.22
C VAL A 362 3.30 18.78 0.78
N SER A 363 2.95 18.20 -0.39
CA SER A 363 1.54 18.07 -0.79
C SER A 363 0.73 16.97 -0.07
N ALA A 364 1.35 15.99 0.59
CA ALA A 364 0.62 15.15 1.55
C ALA A 364 0.11 15.96 2.76
N HIS A 365 0.65 17.17 2.98
CA HIS A 365 0.38 17.98 4.17
C HIS A 365 -0.54 19.21 4.01
N ASN A 366 -0.91 19.82 2.87
CA ASN A 366 -0.37 19.95 1.52
C ASN A 366 -1.41 20.00 0.37
N VAL A 367 -2.65 20.43 0.69
CA VAL A 367 -3.84 20.34 -0.18
C VAL A 367 -4.27 18.88 -0.35
N SER A 368 -5.57 18.64 -0.28
CA SER A 368 -6.12 17.33 -0.60
C SER A 368 -5.84 16.98 -2.05
N THR A 369 -5.14 15.87 -2.30
CA THR A 369 -5.43 15.05 -3.48
C THR A 369 -6.89 14.63 -3.40
N ILE A 370 -7.76 15.34 -4.12
CA ILE A 370 -9.20 15.00 -4.23
C ILE A 370 -9.37 13.68 -5.03
N TYR A 371 -8.33 13.26 -5.75
CA TYR A 371 -8.20 11.95 -6.36
C TYR A 371 -7.81 10.91 -5.30
N PRO A 372 -8.67 9.91 -5.04
CA PRO A 372 -8.34 8.84 -4.14
C PRO A 372 -7.49 7.74 -4.83
N THR A 373 -6.96 6.80 -4.04
CA THR A 373 -6.46 5.51 -4.56
C THR A 373 -7.62 4.65 -5.11
N PRO A 374 -7.39 3.50 -5.79
CA PRO A 374 -8.49 2.61 -6.19
C PRO A 374 -9.46 2.26 -5.06
N THR A 375 -8.94 1.88 -3.88
CA THR A 375 -9.74 1.68 -2.65
C THR A 375 -10.45 2.96 -2.21
N GLY A 376 -9.78 4.11 -2.32
CA GLY A 376 -10.37 5.40 -2.01
C GLY A 376 -11.48 5.85 -2.98
N ILE A 377 -11.43 5.44 -4.25
CA ILE A 377 -12.44 5.76 -5.27
C ILE A 377 -13.73 5.03 -4.89
N GLN A 378 -13.61 3.81 -4.41
CA GLN A 378 -14.72 3.10 -3.79
C GLN A 378 -15.24 3.81 -2.53
N TYR A 379 -14.37 4.21 -1.60
CA TYR A 379 -14.79 5.01 -0.43
C TYR A 379 -15.39 6.39 -0.81
N LEU A 380 -15.14 6.90 -2.01
CA LEU A 380 -15.79 8.09 -2.58
C LEU A 380 -17.18 7.76 -3.12
N TYR A 381 -17.33 6.69 -3.90
CA TYR A 381 -18.63 6.22 -4.39
C TYR A 381 -19.59 5.82 -3.27
N ASP A 382 -19.12 5.07 -2.26
CA ASP A 382 -19.90 4.71 -1.07
C ASP A 382 -20.40 5.98 -0.34
N ARG A 383 -19.61 7.07 -0.35
CA ARG A 383 -19.98 8.36 0.23
C ARG A 383 -20.94 9.15 -0.66
N MET A 384 -20.78 9.11 -1.98
CA MET A 384 -21.71 9.72 -2.92
C MET A 384 -23.13 9.20 -2.72
N GLU A 385 -23.31 7.88 -2.58
CA GLU A 385 -24.62 7.29 -2.34
C GLU A 385 -25.21 7.71 -0.98
N ARG A 386 -24.41 7.72 0.11
CA ARG A 386 -24.88 8.21 1.41
C ARG A 386 -25.21 9.70 1.41
N MET A 387 -24.45 10.52 0.69
CA MET A 387 -24.68 11.98 0.63
C MET A 387 -25.79 12.35 -0.35
N TYR A 388 -26.10 11.54 -1.36
CA TYR A 388 -27.31 11.70 -2.19
C TYR A 388 -28.58 11.71 -1.34
N ARG A 389 -28.64 10.88 -0.30
CA ARG A 389 -29.77 10.82 0.66
C ARG A 389 -29.96 12.11 1.48
N LEU A 390 -29.04 13.07 1.40
CA LEU A 390 -29.20 14.42 1.97
C LEU A 390 -29.96 15.38 1.02
N GLY A 391 -30.10 15.01 -0.25
CA GLY A 391 -30.73 15.79 -1.32
C GLY A 391 -29.90 16.98 -1.84
N PRO A 392 -28.66 16.77 -2.31
CA PRO A 392 -27.91 17.81 -3.02
C PRO A 392 -28.55 18.10 -4.39
N GLU A 393 -28.63 19.37 -4.77
CA GLU A 393 -29.09 19.79 -6.12
C GLU A 393 -28.11 19.34 -7.21
N PHE A 394 -26.81 19.34 -6.90
CA PHE A 394 -25.72 18.82 -7.73
C PHE A 394 -24.49 18.49 -6.86
N ILE A 395 -23.52 17.77 -7.44
CA ILE A 395 -22.17 17.58 -6.89
C ILE A 395 -21.08 18.01 -7.87
N ASP A 396 -19.92 18.43 -7.38
CA ASP A 396 -18.81 18.90 -8.22
C ASP A 396 -17.66 17.88 -8.23
N ILE A 397 -17.17 17.50 -9.41
CA ILE A 397 -15.98 16.67 -9.56
C ILE A 397 -14.82 17.52 -10.06
N THR A 398 -13.80 17.69 -9.21
CA THR A 398 -12.66 18.58 -9.48
C THR A 398 -11.73 18.06 -10.57
N TRP A 399 -11.07 18.97 -11.29
CA TRP A 399 -10.16 18.70 -12.39
C TRP A 399 -8.78 19.33 -12.15
N ASN A 400 -7.73 18.51 -12.17
CA ASN A 400 -6.33 18.94 -11.99
C ASN A 400 -5.80 19.78 -13.15
N ALA A 401 -5.07 20.86 -12.83
CA ALA A 401 -4.30 21.65 -13.78
C ALA A 401 -3.39 20.77 -14.67
N GLY A 402 -3.34 21.05 -15.98
CA GLY A 402 -2.60 20.24 -16.96
C GLY A 402 -3.28 18.92 -17.39
N GLY A 403 -4.45 18.59 -16.83
CA GLY A 403 -5.25 17.45 -17.30
C GLY A 403 -4.55 16.09 -17.15
N THR A 404 -3.72 15.94 -16.11
CA THR A 404 -2.98 14.70 -15.78
C THR A 404 -3.90 13.59 -15.24
N SER A 405 -5.09 13.96 -14.75
CA SER A 405 -6.13 13.08 -14.20
C SER A 405 -7.50 13.30 -14.89
N SER A 406 -7.46 13.83 -16.12
CA SER A 406 -8.64 14.11 -16.96
C SER A 406 -9.56 12.89 -17.08
N GLN A 407 -9.01 11.75 -17.46
CA GLN A 407 -9.75 10.49 -17.61
C GLN A 407 -10.50 10.07 -16.33
N LEU A 408 -9.84 10.08 -15.17
CA LEU A 408 -10.47 9.74 -13.89
C LEU A 408 -11.59 10.72 -13.51
N THR A 409 -11.47 11.99 -13.93
CA THR A 409 -12.53 13.00 -13.72
C THR A 409 -13.77 12.68 -14.57
N SER A 410 -13.56 12.29 -15.84
CA SER A 410 -14.64 11.78 -16.71
C SER A 410 -15.26 10.49 -16.19
N GLU A 411 -14.46 9.52 -15.73
CA GLU A 411 -14.92 8.23 -15.20
C GLU A 411 -15.78 8.38 -13.93
N ILE A 412 -15.37 9.24 -13.00
CA ILE A 412 -16.16 9.54 -11.79
C ILE A 412 -17.45 10.27 -12.17
N THR A 413 -17.39 11.26 -13.09
CA THR A 413 -18.57 12.00 -13.59
C THR A 413 -19.58 11.06 -14.25
N ALA A 414 -19.12 10.19 -15.14
CA ALA A 414 -19.96 9.19 -15.79
C ALA A 414 -20.57 8.22 -14.77
N THR A 415 -19.81 7.77 -13.76
CA THR A 415 -20.32 6.89 -12.70
C THR A 415 -21.38 7.59 -11.83
N ALA A 416 -21.18 8.86 -11.46
CA ALA A 416 -22.15 9.65 -10.68
C ALA A 416 -23.49 9.80 -11.40
N GLN A 417 -23.46 10.23 -12.67
CA GLN A 417 -24.66 10.41 -13.51
C GLN A 417 -25.36 9.06 -13.81
N SER A 418 -24.60 8.05 -14.25
CA SER A 418 -25.18 6.79 -14.75
C SER A 418 -25.56 5.77 -13.67
N VAL A 419 -24.77 5.65 -12.58
CA VAL A 419 -24.98 4.61 -11.55
C VAL A 419 -25.74 5.16 -10.34
N TYR A 420 -25.39 6.37 -9.89
CA TYR A 420 -25.90 6.92 -8.62
C TYR A 420 -27.02 7.95 -8.76
N GLY A 421 -27.33 8.41 -9.98
CA GLY A 421 -28.39 9.39 -10.21
C GLY A 421 -28.06 10.80 -9.72
N LEU A 422 -26.76 11.12 -9.62
CA LEU A 422 -26.25 12.38 -9.09
C LEU A 422 -26.01 13.38 -10.22
N GLU A 423 -26.77 14.48 -10.23
CA GLU A 423 -26.48 15.60 -11.11
C GLU A 423 -25.09 16.16 -10.77
N THR A 424 -24.28 16.39 -11.78
CA THR A 424 -22.83 16.50 -11.63
C THR A 424 -22.27 17.65 -12.45
N VAL A 425 -21.62 18.60 -11.77
CA VAL A 425 -20.81 19.65 -12.38
C VAL A 425 -19.39 19.12 -12.57
N MET A 426 -19.00 18.85 -13.81
CA MET A 426 -17.63 18.46 -14.13
C MET A 426 -16.75 19.72 -14.22
N HIS A 427 -15.69 19.81 -13.42
CA HIS A 427 -14.70 20.87 -13.61
C HIS A 427 -13.95 20.66 -14.93
N LEU A 428 -13.63 21.75 -15.63
CA LEU A 428 -12.81 21.72 -16.83
C LEU A 428 -11.88 22.93 -16.89
N THR A 429 -10.57 22.71 -16.71
CA THR A 429 -9.54 23.75 -16.88
C THR A 429 -9.14 23.85 -18.35
N CYS A 430 -9.10 25.05 -18.92
CA CYS A 430 -8.80 25.22 -20.35
C CYS A 430 -7.31 25.35 -20.70
N THR A 431 -6.42 25.60 -19.73
CA THR A 431 -5.00 25.87 -19.98
C THR A 431 -4.08 24.70 -19.60
N ASN A 432 -2.81 24.76 -20.04
CA ASN A 432 -1.82 23.70 -19.87
C ASN A 432 -2.18 22.36 -20.55
N MET A 433 -3.05 22.39 -21.58
CA MET A 433 -3.39 21.22 -22.40
C MET A 433 -3.77 21.62 -23.84
N PRO A 434 -3.60 20.71 -24.82
CA PRO A 434 -4.02 20.95 -26.20
C PRO A 434 -5.54 20.81 -26.35
N LYS A 435 -6.11 21.45 -27.37
CA LYS A 435 -7.57 21.57 -27.59
C LYS A 435 -8.27 20.20 -27.64
N GLU A 436 -7.64 19.20 -28.23
CA GLU A 436 -8.21 17.87 -28.46
C GLU A 436 -8.57 17.14 -27.15
N LYS A 437 -7.89 17.46 -26.04
CA LYS A 437 -8.25 16.94 -24.70
C LYS A 437 -9.56 17.55 -24.19
N ILE A 438 -9.76 18.84 -24.42
CA ILE A 438 -10.99 19.57 -24.05
C ILE A 438 -12.14 19.12 -24.93
N ASP A 439 -11.90 18.97 -26.24
CA ASP A 439 -12.86 18.42 -27.19
C ASP A 439 -13.27 16.98 -26.83
N LYS A 440 -12.33 16.14 -26.35
CA LYS A 440 -12.68 14.81 -25.82
C LYS A 440 -13.49 14.91 -24.54
N ALA A 441 -13.05 15.70 -23.55
CA ALA A 441 -13.74 15.81 -22.26
C ALA A 441 -15.19 16.29 -22.40
N LEU A 442 -15.46 17.23 -23.30
CA LEU A 442 -16.81 17.72 -23.58
C LEU A 442 -17.68 16.69 -24.32
N ARG A 443 -17.10 15.87 -25.21
CA ARG A 443 -17.81 14.71 -25.79
C ARG A 443 -18.11 13.65 -24.74
N ASP A 444 -17.11 13.22 -23.98
CA ASP A 444 -17.25 12.22 -22.90
C ASP A 444 -18.37 12.61 -21.91
N ALA A 445 -18.40 13.89 -21.50
CA ALA A 445 -19.44 14.43 -20.62
C ALA A 445 -20.83 14.39 -21.28
N LYS A 446 -20.94 14.80 -22.55
CA LYS A 446 -22.21 14.76 -23.28
C LYS A 446 -22.70 13.33 -23.52
N GLU A 447 -21.79 12.39 -23.79
CA GLU A 447 -22.10 10.97 -24.03
C GLU A 447 -22.57 10.27 -22.74
N CYS A 448 -22.01 10.60 -21.57
CA CYS A 448 -22.49 10.07 -20.29
C CYS A 448 -23.75 10.76 -19.74
N GLY A 449 -24.26 11.79 -20.42
CA GLY A 449 -25.44 12.57 -20.04
C GLY A 449 -25.17 13.73 -19.07
N CYS A 450 -23.90 14.01 -18.73
CA CYS A 450 -23.55 15.16 -17.93
C CYS A 450 -23.93 16.46 -18.65
N GLN A 451 -24.64 17.35 -17.94
CA GLN A 451 -25.12 18.62 -18.46
C GLN A 451 -24.44 19.84 -17.85
N ASN A 452 -23.54 19.71 -16.87
CA ASN A 452 -23.00 20.87 -16.15
C ASN A 452 -21.46 20.91 -16.17
N ILE A 453 -20.88 22.07 -16.54
CA ILE A 453 -19.43 22.29 -16.63
C ILE A 453 -19.03 23.52 -15.80
N LEU A 454 -18.07 23.35 -14.87
CA LEU A 454 -17.38 24.49 -14.25
C LEU A 454 -16.18 24.88 -15.12
N ALA A 455 -16.34 25.96 -15.88
CA ALA A 455 -15.31 26.46 -16.80
C ALA A 455 -14.23 27.25 -16.05
N LEU A 456 -13.01 26.71 -16.03
CA LEU A 456 -11.86 27.25 -15.31
C LEU A 456 -10.71 27.57 -16.26
N ARG A 457 -9.82 28.49 -15.85
CA ARG A 457 -8.49 28.62 -16.47
C ARG A 457 -7.67 27.37 -16.13
N GLY A 458 -7.52 27.12 -14.84
CA GLY A 458 -6.51 26.23 -14.27
C GLY A 458 -5.30 27.03 -13.76
N ASP A 459 -4.57 26.40 -12.85
CA ASP A 459 -3.35 26.97 -12.25
C ASP A 459 -2.11 26.66 -13.11
N PRO A 460 -0.97 27.33 -12.87
CA PRO A 460 0.31 26.94 -13.46
C PRO A 460 0.66 25.47 -13.20
N PRO A 461 1.47 24.82 -14.07
CA PRO A 461 2.00 23.48 -13.81
C PRO A 461 2.80 23.45 -12.50
N LYS A 462 2.71 22.33 -11.74
CA LYS A 462 3.49 22.15 -10.48
C LYS A 462 4.97 22.45 -10.72
N GLY A 463 5.50 23.45 -10.00
CA GLY A 463 6.89 23.90 -10.11
C GLY A 463 7.13 25.10 -11.04
N SER A 464 6.08 25.72 -11.60
CA SER A 464 6.16 27.03 -12.26
C SER A 464 5.33 28.07 -11.51
N ASP A 465 5.95 29.21 -11.18
CA ASP A 465 5.25 30.39 -10.65
C ASP A 465 4.54 31.20 -11.76
N ARG A 466 4.66 30.76 -13.02
CA ARG A 466 4.12 31.46 -14.20
C ARG A 466 3.21 30.57 -15.02
N TRP A 467 2.08 31.16 -15.39
CA TRP A 467 1.15 30.63 -16.37
C TRP A 467 1.64 30.96 -17.78
N GLU A 468 1.56 30.00 -18.70
CA GLU A 468 1.85 30.16 -20.12
C GLU A 468 0.73 29.54 -20.98
N ALA A 469 0.43 30.15 -22.12
CA ALA A 469 -0.55 29.62 -23.06
C ALA A 469 0.02 28.40 -23.80
N CYS A 470 -0.79 27.36 -24.00
CA CYS A 470 -0.46 26.30 -24.96
C CYS A 470 -0.64 26.84 -26.38
N GLU A 471 0.28 26.55 -27.30
CA GLU A 471 0.18 27.01 -28.70
C GLU A 471 -1.08 26.43 -29.37
N GLY A 472 -1.94 27.29 -29.90
CA GLY A 472 -3.27 26.91 -30.40
C GLY A 472 -4.33 26.57 -29.34
N GLY A 473 -4.00 26.68 -28.04
CA GLY A 473 -4.90 26.43 -26.92
C GLY A 473 -5.61 27.70 -26.39
N PHE A 474 -6.36 27.52 -25.31
CA PHE A 474 -7.09 28.61 -24.64
C PHE A 474 -6.17 29.43 -23.74
N SER A 475 -6.46 30.72 -23.58
CA SER A 475 -5.69 31.62 -22.70
C SER A 475 -6.38 31.90 -21.36
N ASN A 476 -7.71 31.84 -21.30
CA ASN A 476 -8.47 32.11 -20.09
C ASN A 476 -9.86 31.43 -20.09
N ALA A 477 -10.56 31.49 -18.96
CA ALA A 477 -11.86 30.85 -18.79
C ALA A 477 -12.96 31.43 -19.71
N ILE A 478 -12.91 32.71 -20.09
CA ILE A 478 -13.88 33.33 -21.01
C ILE A 478 -13.80 32.66 -22.39
N ASP A 479 -12.59 32.29 -22.82
CA ASP A 479 -12.37 31.58 -24.09
C ASP A 479 -13.06 30.21 -24.07
N LEU A 480 -12.99 29.49 -22.93
CA LEU A 480 -13.67 28.21 -22.75
C LEU A 480 -15.20 28.35 -22.70
N VAL A 481 -15.74 29.35 -22.00
CA VAL A 481 -17.20 29.61 -21.98
C VAL A 481 -17.71 29.86 -23.41
N ARG A 482 -17.02 30.74 -24.15
CA ARG A 482 -17.35 31.02 -25.57
C ARG A 482 -17.26 29.77 -26.44
N TYR A 483 -16.25 28.94 -26.21
CA TYR A 483 -16.04 27.71 -26.99
C TYR A 483 -17.13 26.67 -26.76
N ILE A 484 -17.49 26.42 -25.49
CA ILE A 484 -18.60 25.52 -25.14
C ILE A 484 -19.91 26.02 -25.75
N ARG A 485 -20.20 27.34 -25.66
CA ARG A 485 -21.38 27.93 -26.29
C ARG A 485 -21.38 27.84 -27.82
N ALA A 486 -20.22 27.98 -28.47
CA ALA A 486 -20.12 27.90 -29.93
C ALA A 486 -20.35 26.48 -30.49
N GLU A 487 -19.82 25.46 -29.81
CA GLU A 487 -19.84 24.06 -30.28
C GLU A 487 -21.04 23.25 -29.76
N TYR A 488 -21.57 23.59 -28.57
CA TYR A 488 -22.63 22.85 -27.88
C TYR A 488 -23.89 23.67 -27.58
N GLY A 489 -23.87 24.99 -27.82
CA GLY A 489 -25.01 25.88 -27.55
C GLY A 489 -25.45 25.84 -26.10
N ASP A 490 -26.75 25.64 -25.90
CA ASP A 490 -27.39 25.60 -24.59
C ASP A 490 -27.49 24.17 -23.99
N TYR A 491 -26.77 23.19 -24.56
CA TYR A 491 -26.76 21.81 -24.02
C TYR A 491 -26.13 21.72 -22.62
N PHE A 492 -25.09 22.52 -22.37
CA PHE A 492 -24.39 22.58 -21.09
C PHE A 492 -24.83 23.80 -20.27
N GLY A 493 -25.16 23.58 -19.00
CA GLY A 493 -25.06 24.60 -17.96
C GLY A 493 -23.59 24.92 -17.69
N ILE A 494 -23.22 26.21 -17.70
CA ILE A 494 -21.84 26.66 -17.53
C ILE A 494 -21.72 27.49 -16.25
N CYS A 495 -21.03 26.94 -15.26
CA CYS A 495 -20.61 27.67 -14.08
C CYS A 495 -19.23 28.31 -14.28
N VAL A 496 -18.94 29.40 -13.59
CA VAL A 496 -17.60 30.01 -13.52
C VAL A 496 -17.20 30.38 -12.10
N ALA A 497 -15.90 30.29 -11.79
CA ALA A 497 -15.37 30.69 -10.48
C ALA A 497 -15.38 32.23 -10.29
N GLY A 498 -15.81 32.68 -9.10
CA GLY A 498 -15.71 34.07 -8.63
C GLY A 498 -14.85 34.20 -7.37
N TYR A 499 -14.20 35.35 -7.17
CA TYR A 499 -13.27 35.56 -6.06
C TYR A 499 -13.69 36.77 -5.23
N CYS A 500 -14.22 36.54 -4.02
CA CYS A 500 -14.80 37.58 -3.17
C CYS A 500 -13.75 38.62 -2.74
N GLU A 501 -12.52 38.15 -2.52
CA GLU A 501 -11.39 38.97 -2.13
C GLU A 501 -10.53 39.43 -3.33
N GLY A 502 -10.90 39.05 -4.56
CA GLY A 502 -10.10 39.20 -5.78
C GLY A 502 -9.15 38.02 -6.02
N HIS A 503 -8.93 37.68 -7.29
CA HIS A 503 -8.00 36.62 -7.70
C HIS A 503 -6.53 36.97 -7.39
N VAL A 504 -5.74 36.02 -6.89
CA VAL A 504 -4.33 36.25 -6.46
C VAL A 504 -3.43 36.84 -7.56
N ASP A 505 -3.51 36.32 -8.79
CA ASP A 505 -2.79 36.85 -9.95
C ASP A 505 -3.21 38.27 -10.39
N ASN A 506 -4.28 38.85 -9.83
CA ASN A 506 -4.85 40.13 -10.28
C ASN A 506 -5.01 41.14 -9.12
N PRO A 507 -4.05 42.07 -8.94
CA PRO A 507 -4.12 43.05 -7.84
C PRO A 507 -5.20 44.13 -8.04
N ASP A 508 -5.72 44.35 -9.26
CA ASP A 508 -6.89 45.22 -9.47
C ASP A 508 -8.18 44.41 -9.25
N LYS A 509 -8.74 44.53 -8.05
CA LYS A 509 -10.01 43.87 -7.66
C LYS A 509 -11.20 44.35 -8.48
N ASP A 510 -11.17 45.56 -9.02
CA ASP A 510 -12.22 46.04 -9.91
C ASP A 510 -11.99 45.55 -11.36
N ASP A 511 -10.76 45.20 -11.78
CA ASP A 511 -10.51 44.46 -13.03
C ASP A 511 -10.94 43.00 -12.93
N ASP A 512 -10.69 42.34 -11.79
CA ASP A 512 -11.16 40.98 -11.57
C ASP A 512 -12.69 40.90 -11.62
N LEU A 513 -13.37 41.92 -11.07
CA LEU A 513 -14.81 42.06 -11.16
C LEU A 513 -15.28 42.35 -12.62
N ARG A 514 -14.56 43.18 -13.39
CA ARG A 514 -14.81 43.37 -14.84
C ARG A 514 -14.64 42.06 -15.62
N ARG A 515 -13.62 41.25 -15.31
CA ARG A 515 -13.40 39.92 -15.92
C ARG A 515 -14.46 38.90 -15.51
N LEU A 516 -15.00 38.99 -14.29
CA LEU A 516 -16.14 38.19 -13.87
C LEU A 516 -17.39 38.53 -14.69
N LYS A 517 -17.68 39.82 -14.90
CA LYS A 517 -18.75 40.25 -15.81
C LYS A 517 -18.54 39.75 -17.24
N GLN A 518 -17.31 39.79 -17.76
CA GLN A 518 -16.97 39.24 -19.09
C GLN A 518 -17.15 37.72 -19.19
N LYS A 519 -16.90 36.95 -18.12
CA LYS A 519 -17.20 35.50 -18.07
C LYS A 519 -18.72 35.24 -18.13
N VAL A 520 -19.52 36.04 -17.42
CA VAL A 520 -20.99 35.96 -17.45
C VAL A 520 -21.52 36.36 -18.83
N ASP A 521 -21.05 37.47 -19.39
CA ASP A 521 -21.46 37.98 -20.71
C ASP A 521 -21.04 37.09 -21.89
N ALA A 522 -20.10 36.16 -21.66
CA ALA A 522 -19.77 35.10 -22.62
C ALA A 522 -20.78 33.93 -22.61
N GLY A 523 -21.72 33.90 -21.66
CA GLY A 523 -22.77 32.89 -21.53
C GLY A 523 -22.59 31.93 -20.35
N ALA A 524 -22.09 32.40 -19.20
CA ALA A 524 -22.05 31.60 -17.97
C ALA A 524 -23.33 31.80 -17.12
N ASP A 525 -23.96 30.70 -16.72
CA ASP A 525 -25.31 30.67 -16.16
C ASP A 525 -25.35 30.93 -14.65
N PHE A 526 -24.27 30.59 -13.93
CA PHE A 526 -24.10 30.88 -12.50
C PHE A 526 -22.63 30.99 -12.09
N ILE A 527 -22.41 31.47 -10.87
CA ILE A 527 -21.09 31.67 -10.27
C ILE A 527 -21.00 30.87 -8.97
N VAL A 528 -19.96 30.05 -8.80
CA VAL A 528 -19.53 29.52 -7.50
C VAL A 528 -18.34 30.34 -7.02
N THR A 529 -18.34 30.79 -5.76
CA THR A 529 -17.21 31.56 -5.22
C THR A 529 -16.12 30.66 -4.65
N GLN A 530 -14.88 31.12 -4.70
CA GLN A 530 -13.82 30.67 -3.80
C GLN A 530 -14.27 30.78 -2.33
N LEU A 531 -13.66 29.96 -1.45
CA LEU A 531 -13.88 29.97 -0.01
C LEU A 531 -13.52 31.32 0.64
N PHE A 532 -14.27 31.68 1.68
CA PHE A 532 -14.05 32.87 2.51
C PHE A 532 -14.50 32.60 3.96
N TYR A 533 -14.01 33.42 4.92
CA TYR A 533 -14.44 33.36 6.32
C TYR A 533 -15.03 34.69 6.84
N ASP A 534 -15.05 35.74 6.01
CA ASP A 534 -15.75 37.01 6.29
C ASP A 534 -17.02 37.10 5.43
N GLU A 535 -18.18 36.86 6.05
CA GLU A 535 -19.46 36.91 5.35
C GLU A 535 -19.95 38.33 5.03
N ASP A 536 -19.46 39.39 5.71
CA ASP A 536 -19.82 40.78 5.38
C ASP A 536 -19.04 41.28 4.15
N LEU A 537 -17.80 40.81 3.98
CA LEU A 537 -17.03 40.96 2.75
C LEU A 537 -17.75 40.29 1.58
N PHE A 538 -18.20 39.04 1.72
CA PHE A 538 -18.99 38.35 0.68
C PHE A 538 -20.28 39.12 0.34
N LEU A 539 -21.08 39.54 1.32
CA LEU A 539 -22.32 40.29 1.09
C LEU A 539 -22.05 41.66 0.43
N THR A 540 -20.90 42.28 0.70
CA THR A 540 -20.46 43.52 0.04
C THR A 540 -20.01 43.27 -1.40
N TRP A 541 -19.31 42.16 -1.66
CA TRP A 541 -18.91 41.74 -3.00
C TRP A 541 -20.12 41.39 -3.87
N VAL A 542 -21.12 40.68 -3.35
CA VAL A 542 -22.39 40.42 -4.06
C VAL A 542 -23.07 41.73 -4.47
N LYS A 543 -23.10 42.75 -3.60
CA LYS A 543 -23.64 44.09 -3.94
C LYS A 543 -22.85 44.74 -5.09
N LYS A 544 -21.51 44.63 -5.12
CA LYS A 544 -20.69 45.08 -6.26
C LYS A 544 -21.04 44.32 -7.55
N CYS A 545 -21.16 43.00 -7.50
CA CYS A 545 -21.56 42.17 -8.65
C CYS A 545 -22.92 42.62 -9.23
N ARG A 546 -23.93 42.84 -8.38
CA ARG A 546 -25.24 43.33 -8.83
C ARG A 546 -25.17 44.75 -9.40
N ALA A 547 -24.38 45.64 -8.79
CA ALA A 547 -24.23 47.02 -9.26
C ALA A 547 -23.62 47.14 -10.67
N ILE A 548 -22.78 46.19 -11.10
CA ILE A 548 -22.25 46.14 -12.48
C ILE A 548 -23.09 45.26 -13.42
N GLY A 549 -24.30 44.86 -13.02
CA GLY A 549 -25.24 44.13 -13.87
C GLY A 549 -24.98 42.62 -14.00
N ILE A 550 -24.27 41.98 -13.06
CA ILE A 550 -24.29 40.51 -12.96
C ILE A 550 -25.65 40.11 -12.36
N THR A 551 -26.48 39.40 -13.11
CA THR A 551 -27.83 38.98 -12.68
C THR A 551 -27.95 37.50 -12.32
N CYS A 552 -27.04 36.64 -12.81
CA CYS A 552 -27.04 35.20 -12.56
C CYS A 552 -26.89 34.81 -11.07
N PRO A 553 -27.27 33.58 -10.66
CA PRO A 553 -27.06 33.09 -9.30
C PRO A 553 -25.58 33.16 -8.88
N ILE A 554 -25.36 33.50 -7.61
CA ILE A 554 -24.04 33.52 -6.96
C ILE A 554 -24.14 32.59 -5.76
N ILE A 555 -23.41 31.49 -5.80
CA ILE A 555 -23.38 30.44 -4.78
C ILE A 555 -22.08 30.60 -3.97
N PRO A 556 -22.15 30.92 -2.66
CA PRO A 556 -20.96 30.95 -1.81
C PRO A 556 -20.35 29.56 -1.67
N GLY A 557 -19.05 29.45 -1.92
CA GLY A 557 -18.24 28.30 -1.54
C GLY A 557 -17.91 28.34 -0.05
N VAL A 558 -18.31 27.32 0.71
CA VAL A 558 -18.08 27.21 2.16
C VAL A 558 -17.24 25.98 2.48
N LEU A 559 -16.17 26.17 3.26
CA LEU A 559 -15.28 25.10 3.71
C LEU A 559 -15.42 24.93 5.24
N PRO A 560 -16.05 23.85 5.72
CA PRO A 560 -16.04 23.51 7.14
C PRO A 560 -14.62 23.28 7.65
N ILE A 561 -14.27 23.87 8.79
CA ILE A 561 -12.97 23.64 9.44
C ILE A 561 -13.00 22.25 10.09
N GLN A 562 -12.04 21.38 9.75
CA GLN A 562 -12.02 19.97 10.21
C GLN A 562 -10.76 19.56 10.97
N ASN A 563 -9.67 20.32 10.83
CA ASN A 563 -8.36 20.17 11.47
C ASN A 563 -7.58 21.50 11.27
N TYR A 564 -6.87 21.97 12.30
CA TYR A 564 -6.24 23.29 12.33
C TYR A 564 -5.10 23.45 11.30
N SER A 565 -4.25 22.44 11.12
CA SER A 565 -3.11 22.50 10.19
C SER A 565 -3.58 22.56 8.73
N THR A 566 -4.58 21.74 8.39
CA THR A 566 -5.24 21.74 7.08
C THR A 566 -5.95 23.06 6.80
N PHE A 567 -6.60 23.66 7.79
CA PHE A 567 -7.25 24.97 7.69
C PHE A 567 -6.24 26.10 7.43
N LYS A 568 -5.26 26.29 8.33
CA LYS A 568 -4.23 27.35 8.21
C LYS A 568 -3.54 27.32 6.85
N ARG A 569 -3.22 26.12 6.38
CA ARG A 569 -2.64 25.87 5.06
C ARG A 569 -3.54 26.31 3.90
N ILE A 570 -4.81 25.88 3.89
CA ILE A 570 -5.72 26.18 2.77
C ILE A 570 -5.89 27.70 2.68
N VAL A 571 -6.09 28.36 3.82
CA VAL A 571 -6.14 29.83 3.94
C VAL A 571 -4.91 30.50 3.32
N THR A 572 -3.69 30.03 3.65
CA THR A 572 -2.46 30.57 3.05
C THR A 572 -2.39 30.36 1.53
N LEU A 573 -2.78 29.18 1.04
CA LEU A 573 -2.68 28.84 -0.39
C LEU A 573 -3.76 29.51 -1.26
N SER A 574 -4.94 29.78 -0.71
CA SER A 574 -5.97 30.58 -1.38
C SER A 574 -5.80 32.09 -1.17
N ASN A 575 -4.85 32.50 -0.31
CA ASN A 575 -4.67 33.87 0.17
C ASN A 575 -5.99 34.49 0.72
N THR A 576 -6.78 33.67 1.42
CA THR A 576 -8.06 34.05 2.03
C THR A 576 -7.84 34.82 3.33
N SER A 577 -8.64 35.85 3.59
CA SER A 577 -8.70 36.51 4.90
C SER A 577 -9.52 35.68 5.90
N VAL A 578 -9.00 35.55 7.12
CA VAL A 578 -9.71 34.95 8.25
C VAL A 578 -9.96 36.02 9.30
N PRO A 579 -11.21 36.27 9.72
CA PRO A 579 -11.49 37.20 10.82
C PRO A 579 -10.73 36.82 12.08
N GLN A 580 -10.15 37.81 12.76
CA GLN A 580 -9.27 37.62 13.90
C GLN A 580 -9.88 36.73 15.00
N TYR A 581 -11.18 36.87 15.28
CA TYR A 581 -11.89 36.04 16.26
C TYR A 581 -11.82 34.54 15.95
N VAL A 582 -11.84 34.16 14.66
CA VAL A 582 -11.75 32.75 14.24
C VAL A 582 -10.37 32.17 14.54
N LEU A 583 -9.31 32.98 14.49
CA LEU A 583 -7.97 32.56 14.89
C LEU A 583 -7.85 32.47 16.42
N GLU A 584 -8.44 33.41 17.15
CA GLU A 584 -8.42 33.46 18.61
C GLU A 584 -9.21 32.31 19.24
N ASP A 585 -10.38 31.96 18.69
CA ASP A 585 -11.19 30.81 19.13
C ASP A 585 -10.50 29.46 18.82
N LEU A 586 -9.75 29.38 17.71
CA LEU A 586 -9.04 28.15 17.28
C LEU A 586 -7.71 27.90 18.00
N GLU A 587 -6.97 28.96 18.37
CA GLU A 587 -5.63 28.85 18.94
C GLU A 587 -5.53 28.01 20.23
N PRO A 588 -6.47 28.07 21.22
CA PRO A 588 -6.42 27.21 22.40
C PRO A 588 -6.77 25.74 22.10
N ILE A 589 -7.53 25.46 21.03
CA ILE A 589 -8.00 24.12 20.67
C ILE A 589 -7.22 23.47 19.52
N LYS A 590 -6.21 24.15 18.95
CA LYS A 590 -5.44 23.74 17.75
C LYS A 590 -4.78 22.35 17.76
N HIS A 591 -4.75 21.67 18.91
CA HIS A 591 -4.21 20.32 19.10
C HIS A 591 -5.28 19.26 19.39
N ASP A 592 -6.57 19.64 19.41
CA ASP A 592 -7.73 18.76 19.52
C ASP A 592 -8.56 18.80 18.23
N ASP A 593 -8.35 17.79 17.38
CA ASP A 593 -9.07 17.62 16.10
C ASP A 593 -10.57 17.31 16.26
N SER A 594 -11.05 17.02 17.48
CA SER A 594 -12.48 16.90 17.78
C SER A 594 -13.06 18.28 18.07
N ALA A 595 -12.46 19.03 18.99
CA ALA A 595 -12.88 20.39 19.33
C ALA A 595 -12.81 21.36 18.14
N VAL A 596 -11.73 21.32 17.35
CA VAL A 596 -11.58 22.13 16.12
C VAL A 596 -12.69 21.84 15.10
N LYS A 597 -13.13 20.59 15.02
CA LYS A 597 -14.17 20.15 14.08
C LYS A 597 -15.57 20.53 14.53
N GLU A 598 -15.85 20.45 15.83
CA GLU A 598 -17.10 20.93 16.41
C GLU A 598 -17.22 22.47 16.26
N TYR A 599 -16.15 23.20 16.59
CA TYR A 599 -16.07 24.64 16.33
C TYR A 599 -16.28 24.97 14.85
N GLY A 600 -15.66 24.21 13.94
CA GLY A 600 -15.80 24.39 12.49
C GLY A 600 -17.22 24.17 11.97
N ILE A 601 -17.96 23.21 12.54
CA ILE A 601 -19.39 23.00 12.27
C ILE A 601 -20.18 24.24 12.73
N GLN A 602 -20.03 24.64 13.99
CA GLN A 602 -20.78 25.77 14.57
C GLN A 602 -20.47 27.11 13.87
N LEU A 603 -19.23 27.37 13.48
CA LEU A 603 -18.83 28.53 12.68
C LEU A 603 -19.50 28.53 11.31
N THR A 604 -19.48 27.40 10.59
CA THR A 604 -20.09 27.29 9.26
C THR A 604 -21.61 27.49 9.32
N VAL A 605 -22.25 26.91 10.34
CA VAL A 605 -23.69 27.10 10.60
C VAL A 605 -24.02 28.57 10.89
N LYS A 606 -23.22 29.27 11.71
CA LYS A 606 -23.36 30.71 11.98
C LYS A 606 -23.25 31.55 10.70
N MET A 607 -22.23 31.30 9.88
CA MET A 607 -22.02 31.99 8.59
C MET A 607 -23.21 31.77 7.64
N ILE A 608 -23.68 30.53 7.49
CA ILE A 608 -24.83 30.20 6.64
C ILE A 608 -26.12 30.85 7.14
N LYS A 609 -26.41 30.79 8.45
CA LYS A 609 -27.58 31.46 9.05
C LYS A 609 -27.58 32.98 8.74
N LYS A 610 -26.43 33.66 8.80
CA LYS A 610 -26.29 35.09 8.47
C LYS A 610 -26.43 35.38 6.97
N MET A 611 -25.85 34.55 6.09
CA MET A 611 -26.01 34.69 4.64
C MET A 611 -27.46 34.42 4.18
N TYR A 612 -28.10 33.40 4.74
CA TYR A 612 -29.49 33.05 4.44
C TYR A 612 -30.47 34.18 4.83
N ALA A 613 -30.27 34.80 5.99
CA ALA A 613 -31.00 35.98 6.41
C ALA A 613 -30.80 37.22 5.51
N ASN A 614 -29.78 37.22 4.64
CA ASN A 614 -29.51 38.24 3.63
C ASN A 614 -29.94 37.81 2.21
N GLY A 615 -30.75 36.76 2.07
CA GLY A 615 -31.36 36.33 0.80
C GLY A 615 -30.52 35.35 -0.03
N ILE A 616 -29.52 34.70 0.57
CA ILE A 616 -28.70 33.68 -0.11
C ILE A 616 -29.30 32.29 0.14
N SER A 617 -29.87 31.67 -0.89
CA SER A 617 -30.68 30.44 -0.76
C SER A 617 -29.98 29.13 -1.11
N GLY A 618 -28.72 29.16 -1.56
CA GLY A 618 -27.93 27.97 -1.93
C GLY A 618 -26.47 28.13 -1.52
N PHE A 619 -25.79 27.01 -1.25
CA PHE A 619 -24.44 26.98 -0.68
C PHE A 619 -23.65 25.80 -1.29
N HIS A 620 -22.42 26.04 -1.74
CA HIS A 620 -21.54 25.00 -2.27
C HIS A 620 -20.57 24.55 -1.18
N PHE A 621 -20.61 23.28 -0.79
CA PHE A 621 -19.79 22.76 0.31
C PHE A 621 -18.50 22.08 -0.19
N TYR A 622 -17.35 22.64 0.19
CA TYR A 622 -16.05 21.99 0.00
C TYR A 622 -15.89 20.82 0.97
N THR A 623 -16.40 19.65 0.57
CA THR A 623 -16.44 18.43 1.43
C THR A 623 -15.07 17.85 1.75
N MET A 624 -14.05 18.13 0.93
CA MET A 624 -12.70 17.55 1.04
C MET A 624 -12.69 16.01 1.02
N ASN A 625 -13.64 15.38 0.32
CA ASN A 625 -13.94 13.94 0.39
C ASN A 625 -14.26 13.44 1.81
N LEU A 626 -14.90 14.26 2.64
CA LEU A 626 -15.34 13.91 4.00
C LEU A 626 -16.82 14.24 4.19
N GLU A 627 -17.50 13.40 4.97
CA GLU A 627 -18.97 13.39 5.08
C GLU A 627 -19.49 14.10 6.34
N ARG A 628 -18.87 13.80 7.49
CA ARG A 628 -19.44 14.07 8.82
C ARG A 628 -19.76 15.55 9.07
N SER A 629 -18.82 16.45 8.78
CA SER A 629 -18.98 17.88 9.05
C SER A 629 -20.10 18.47 8.20
N THR A 630 -20.10 18.21 6.89
CA THR A 630 -21.15 18.67 5.96
C THR A 630 -22.53 18.12 6.34
N ARG A 631 -22.62 16.83 6.68
CA ARG A 631 -23.89 16.21 7.10
C ARG A 631 -24.45 16.87 8.37
N LEU A 632 -23.63 17.06 9.40
CA LEU A 632 -24.06 17.69 10.66
C LEU A 632 -24.50 19.15 10.47
N ILE A 633 -23.83 19.90 9.59
CA ILE A 633 -24.22 21.28 9.23
C ILE A 633 -25.60 21.29 8.55
N LEU A 634 -25.83 20.40 7.57
CA LEU A 634 -27.12 20.29 6.87
C LEU A 634 -28.26 19.83 7.80
N GLU A 635 -27.97 18.93 8.74
CA GLU A 635 -28.91 18.48 9.78
C GLU A 635 -29.31 19.61 10.74
N GLU A 636 -28.35 20.39 11.25
CA GLU A 636 -28.64 21.50 12.17
C GLU A 636 -29.39 22.66 11.48
N LEU A 637 -29.05 22.94 10.22
CA LEU A 637 -29.75 23.92 9.37
C LEU A 637 -31.13 23.43 8.90
N LYS A 638 -31.42 22.13 9.00
CA LYS A 638 -32.60 21.45 8.42
C LYS A 638 -32.68 21.62 6.90
N PHE A 639 -31.53 21.60 6.23
CA PHE A 639 -31.39 21.66 4.77
C PHE A 639 -31.36 20.27 4.11
N VAL A 640 -31.52 19.19 4.91
CA VAL A 640 -31.73 17.82 4.41
C VAL A 640 -33.09 17.70 3.72
N ALA A 641 -33.12 17.13 2.52
CA ALA A 641 -34.35 17.03 1.72
C ALA A 641 -35.39 16.05 2.30
N PRO A 642 -36.70 16.23 1.98
CA PRO A 642 -37.74 15.26 2.26
C PRO A 642 -37.52 13.92 1.55
N VAL A 643 -38.11 12.85 2.08
CA VAL A 643 -37.91 11.46 1.60
C VAL A 643 -38.24 11.32 0.12
N GLU A 644 -39.29 11.98 -0.40
CA GLU A 644 -39.67 11.82 -1.82
C GLU A 644 -38.60 12.34 -2.79
N ASN A 645 -37.89 13.41 -2.41
CA ASN A 645 -36.82 14.01 -3.22
C ASN A 645 -35.54 13.16 -3.15
N ALA A 646 -35.29 12.49 -2.03
CA ALA A 646 -34.14 11.61 -1.81
C ALA A 646 -34.36 10.14 -2.26
N LYS A 647 -35.61 9.72 -2.44
CA LYS A 647 -36.05 8.38 -2.86
C LYS A 647 -37.28 8.47 -3.80
N PRO A 648 -37.12 8.85 -5.07
CA PRO A 648 -38.23 8.84 -6.04
C PRO A 648 -38.73 7.41 -6.34
N LEU A 649 -37.86 6.41 -6.19
CA LEU A 649 -38.09 4.96 -6.26
C LEU A 649 -37.30 4.27 -5.11
N PRO A 650 -37.45 2.96 -4.86
CA PRO A 650 -36.62 2.21 -3.89
C PRO A 650 -35.12 2.14 -4.20
N TRP A 651 -34.71 2.65 -5.37
CA TRP A 651 -33.35 2.71 -5.89
C TRP A 651 -33.14 4.05 -6.61
N CYS A 652 -31.90 4.56 -6.67
CA CYS A 652 -31.59 5.83 -7.32
C CYS A 652 -31.75 5.72 -8.85
N PRO A 653 -32.61 6.52 -9.50
CA PRO A 653 -32.76 6.51 -10.95
C PRO A 653 -31.49 7.00 -11.66
N SER A 654 -31.16 6.40 -12.79
CA SER A 654 -30.04 6.86 -13.61
C SER A 654 -30.40 8.17 -14.32
N LEU A 655 -29.47 9.14 -14.35
CA LEU A 655 -29.61 10.35 -15.15
C LEU A 655 -29.13 10.18 -16.60
N SER A 656 -28.61 8.99 -16.96
CA SER A 656 -28.26 8.67 -18.35
C SER A 656 -29.48 8.79 -19.26
N VAL A 657 -29.33 9.54 -20.36
CA VAL A 657 -30.42 9.85 -21.31
C VAL A 657 -31.16 8.60 -21.80
N LYS A 658 -30.43 7.49 -22.02
CA LYS A 658 -31.04 6.20 -22.42
C LYS A 658 -32.02 5.64 -21.38
N ARG A 659 -31.71 5.80 -20.09
CA ARG A 659 -32.41 5.19 -18.95
C ARG A 659 -33.55 6.04 -18.39
N LYS A 660 -33.87 7.19 -19.01
CA LYS A 660 -34.88 8.14 -18.52
C LYS A 660 -36.29 7.54 -18.33
N MET A 661 -36.60 6.43 -18.99
CA MET A 661 -37.88 5.70 -18.86
C MET A 661 -37.80 4.47 -17.93
N GLU A 662 -36.62 4.13 -17.42
CA GLU A 662 -36.41 2.98 -16.53
C GLU A 662 -37.08 3.23 -15.18
N ASN A 663 -38.06 2.42 -14.81
CA ASN A 663 -38.76 2.53 -13.53
C ASN A 663 -39.13 1.19 -12.86
N VAL A 664 -38.69 0.06 -13.43
CA VAL A 664 -38.79 -1.29 -12.84
C VAL A 664 -37.42 -1.97 -12.90
N ARG A 665 -37.03 -2.71 -11.85
CA ARG A 665 -35.82 -3.56 -11.83
C ARG A 665 -36.09 -4.93 -11.18
N PRO A 666 -35.36 -6.00 -11.56
CA PRO A 666 -35.33 -7.25 -10.81
C PRO A 666 -34.64 -7.06 -9.46
N ILE A 667 -35.14 -7.69 -8.40
CA ILE A 667 -34.64 -7.50 -7.03
C ILE A 667 -33.20 -8.01 -6.81
N PHE A 668 -32.71 -8.91 -7.66
CA PHE A 668 -31.45 -9.65 -7.48
C PHE A 668 -30.22 -8.73 -7.35
N TRP A 669 -30.14 -7.67 -8.16
CA TRP A 669 -29.02 -6.71 -8.14
C TRP A 669 -29.19 -5.56 -7.14
N ARG A 670 -30.13 -5.64 -6.19
CA ARG A 670 -30.36 -4.59 -5.18
C ARG A 670 -29.08 -4.11 -4.50
N ASN A 671 -28.24 -5.06 -4.09
CA ASN A 671 -26.98 -4.80 -3.39
C ASN A 671 -25.77 -4.62 -4.34
N ARG A 672 -26.01 -4.58 -5.66
CA ARG A 672 -24.98 -4.57 -6.72
C ARG A 672 -25.37 -3.70 -7.92
N THR A 673 -26.02 -2.55 -7.67
CA THR A 673 -26.53 -1.60 -8.68
C THR A 673 -25.54 -1.30 -9.81
N LYS A 674 -24.24 -1.15 -9.50
CA LYS A 674 -23.20 -0.92 -10.53
C LYS A 674 -23.12 -2.06 -11.56
N SER A 675 -23.17 -3.32 -11.14
CA SER A 675 -23.14 -4.47 -12.07
C SER A 675 -24.36 -4.44 -12.99
N TYR A 676 -25.56 -4.24 -12.43
CA TYR A 676 -26.79 -4.13 -13.21
C TYR A 676 -26.74 -3.00 -14.25
N ILE A 677 -26.27 -1.81 -13.88
CA ILE A 677 -26.15 -0.67 -14.81
C ILE A 677 -25.19 -1.01 -15.96
N THR A 678 -24.05 -1.63 -15.66
CA THR A 678 -23.06 -2.03 -16.67
C THR A 678 -23.57 -3.16 -17.58
N ARG A 679 -24.20 -4.21 -17.04
CA ARG A 679 -24.73 -5.35 -17.83
C ARG A 679 -25.91 -4.96 -18.73
N THR A 680 -26.65 -3.92 -18.38
CA THR A 680 -27.80 -3.42 -19.16
C THR A 680 -27.50 -2.13 -19.95
N GLU A 681 -26.24 -1.66 -19.98
CA GLU A 681 -25.83 -0.42 -20.70
C GLU A 681 -26.02 -0.49 -22.23
N ALA A 682 -25.93 -1.70 -22.77
CA ALA A 682 -26.09 -2.01 -24.18
C ALA A 682 -27.56 -2.15 -24.63
N TRP A 683 -28.54 -1.93 -23.76
CA TRP A 683 -29.96 -1.97 -24.14
C TRP A 683 -30.36 -0.71 -24.93
N ASP A 684 -31.20 -0.91 -25.95
CA ASP A 684 -31.79 0.16 -26.76
C ASP A 684 -33.06 0.74 -26.12
N GLU A 685 -33.84 -0.09 -25.42
CA GLU A 685 -35.05 0.30 -24.67
C GLU A 685 -35.02 -0.25 -23.23
N PHE A 686 -35.56 0.50 -22.27
CA PHE A 686 -35.62 0.12 -20.86
C PHE A 686 -37.08 -0.05 -20.39
N PRO A 687 -37.40 -1.08 -19.58
CA PRO A 687 -38.75 -1.33 -19.10
C PRO A 687 -39.41 -0.17 -18.35
N ASN A 688 -40.61 0.17 -18.82
CA ASN A 688 -41.48 1.21 -18.27
C ASN A 688 -42.81 0.59 -17.83
N GLY A 689 -43.05 0.54 -16.51
CA GLY A 689 -44.26 0.06 -15.86
C GLY A 689 -44.44 -1.46 -15.86
N ARG A 690 -44.11 -2.15 -16.96
CA ARG A 690 -44.10 -3.62 -17.07
C ARG A 690 -42.80 -4.10 -17.72
N TRP A 691 -42.30 -5.24 -17.25
CA TRP A 691 -41.07 -5.86 -17.71
C TRP A 691 -41.30 -6.74 -18.93
N GLY A 692 -40.31 -6.83 -19.81
CA GLY A 692 -40.32 -7.60 -21.05
C GLY A 692 -39.06 -8.44 -21.21
N ASP A 693 -38.92 -9.13 -22.35
CA ASP A 693 -37.82 -10.05 -22.64
C ASP A 693 -36.43 -9.37 -22.57
N SER A 694 -35.70 -9.63 -21.49
CA SER A 694 -34.52 -8.87 -21.04
C SER A 694 -33.18 -9.55 -21.32
N ARG A 695 -33.10 -10.34 -22.40
CA ARG A 695 -31.89 -11.08 -22.79
C ARG A 695 -30.73 -10.14 -23.14
N SER A 696 -29.66 -10.22 -22.34
CA SER A 696 -28.50 -9.32 -22.37
C SER A 696 -27.22 -10.08 -22.80
N PRO A 697 -26.21 -9.42 -23.40
CA PRO A 697 -24.97 -10.07 -23.81
C PRO A 697 -24.02 -10.36 -22.64
N ASP A 698 -23.35 -11.50 -22.69
CA ASP A 698 -22.30 -11.90 -21.74
C ASP A 698 -20.96 -11.21 -22.02
N GLY A 699 -20.13 -11.02 -20.98
CA GLY A 699 -18.73 -10.55 -21.15
C GLY A 699 -18.15 -9.65 -20.05
N TYR A 700 -18.84 -9.43 -18.92
CA TYR A 700 -18.40 -8.48 -17.90
C TYR A 700 -17.57 -9.12 -16.78
N GLY A 701 -16.48 -8.46 -16.38
CA GLY A 701 -15.57 -8.92 -15.33
C GLY A 701 -16.14 -8.77 -13.91
N ILE A 702 -16.68 -9.87 -13.38
CA ILE A 702 -17.15 -9.97 -11.99
C ILE A 702 -15.95 -9.95 -11.04
N SER A 703 -16.04 -9.16 -9.97
CA SER A 703 -14.96 -8.99 -8.99
C SER A 703 -15.49 -8.55 -7.63
N LEU A 704 -14.66 -8.75 -6.59
CA LEU A 704 -14.92 -8.32 -5.22
C LEU A 704 -14.45 -6.89 -4.95
N LYS A 705 -15.12 -6.22 -4.01
CA LYS A 705 -14.84 -4.84 -3.59
C LYS A 705 -13.58 -4.70 -2.74
N HIS A 706 -13.28 -5.70 -1.92
CA HIS A 706 -12.24 -5.67 -0.90
C HIS A 706 -10.90 -6.13 -1.46
N SER A 707 -9.79 -5.54 -1.00
CA SER A 707 -8.48 -6.15 -1.20
C SER A 707 -8.37 -7.49 -0.46
N ILE A 708 -7.48 -8.38 -0.89
CA ILE A 708 -7.21 -9.69 -0.25
C ILE A 708 -6.99 -9.53 1.27
N LYS A 709 -6.29 -8.46 1.69
CA LYS A 709 -6.02 -8.15 3.10
C LYS A 709 -7.26 -7.68 3.87
N GLU A 710 -8.12 -6.86 3.25
CA GLU A 710 -9.41 -6.48 3.84
C GLU A 710 -10.38 -7.67 3.92
N ALA A 711 -10.39 -8.53 2.89
CA ALA A 711 -11.19 -9.74 2.84
C ALA A 711 -10.77 -10.78 3.90
N HIS A 712 -9.48 -11.05 4.08
CA HIS A 712 -9.00 -11.90 5.19
C HIS A 712 -9.35 -11.34 6.57
N ARG A 713 -9.41 -10.00 6.73
CA ARG A 713 -9.85 -9.37 7.99
C ARG A 713 -11.37 -9.50 8.21
N LEU A 714 -12.17 -9.49 7.14
CA LEU A 714 -13.64 -9.59 7.22
C LEU A 714 -14.13 -11.04 7.31
N TRP A 715 -13.45 -11.98 6.64
CA TRP A 715 -13.94 -13.34 6.38
C TRP A 715 -12.99 -14.44 6.88
N GLY A 716 -11.82 -14.08 7.44
CA GLY A 716 -10.88 -15.02 8.02
C GLY A 716 -10.38 -16.08 7.03
N TYR A 717 -10.19 -17.29 7.54
CA TYR A 717 -9.78 -18.51 6.82
C TYR A 717 -10.71 -19.66 7.21
N PRO A 718 -11.94 -19.73 6.66
CA PRO A 718 -12.93 -20.72 7.06
C PRO A 718 -12.48 -22.13 6.65
N THR A 719 -12.55 -23.07 7.58
CA THR A 719 -12.13 -24.47 7.43
C THR A 719 -13.30 -25.45 7.51
N LYS A 720 -14.48 -24.99 7.95
CA LYS A 720 -15.72 -25.78 8.09
C LYS A 720 -16.92 -24.97 7.62
N LEU A 721 -18.00 -25.66 7.23
CA LEU A 721 -19.28 -25.02 6.89
C LEU A 721 -19.82 -24.14 8.02
N THR A 722 -19.71 -24.56 9.28
CA THR A 722 -20.15 -23.75 10.43
C THR A 722 -19.46 -22.38 10.49
N GLU A 723 -18.17 -22.31 10.13
CA GLU A 723 -17.40 -21.07 10.11
C GLU A 723 -17.83 -20.13 8.97
N ILE A 724 -18.46 -20.66 7.90
CA ILE A 724 -19.16 -19.84 6.89
C ILE A 724 -20.51 -19.35 7.44
N TYR A 725 -21.25 -20.21 8.16
CA TYR A 725 -22.56 -19.86 8.73
C TYR A 725 -22.40 -18.72 9.75
N ASP A 726 -21.39 -18.82 10.62
CA ASP A 726 -21.03 -17.80 11.62
C ASP A 726 -20.71 -16.43 10.98
N LEU A 727 -20.07 -16.39 9.80
CA LEU A 727 -19.81 -15.13 9.09
C LEU A 727 -21.08 -14.44 8.60
N PHE A 728 -22.07 -15.20 8.11
CA PHE A 728 -23.36 -14.63 7.71
C PHE A 728 -24.17 -14.17 8.93
N VAL A 729 -24.10 -14.89 10.06
CA VAL A 729 -24.67 -14.44 11.34
C VAL A 729 -24.01 -13.13 11.81
N GLN A 730 -22.68 -13.05 11.78
CA GLN A 730 -21.92 -11.82 12.10
C GLN A 730 -22.29 -10.64 11.18
N TYR A 731 -22.59 -10.90 9.90
CA TYR A 731 -23.08 -9.87 8.99
C TYR A 731 -24.49 -9.39 9.38
N CYS A 732 -25.41 -10.31 9.72
CA CYS A 732 -26.75 -9.96 10.22
C CYS A 732 -26.70 -9.19 11.56
N ASN A 733 -25.73 -9.48 12.42
CA ASN A 733 -25.53 -8.78 13.69
C ASN A 733 -24.87 -7.39 13.53
N GLY A 734 -24.28 -7.08 12.36
CA GLY A 734 -23.47 -5.87 12.14
C GLY A 734 -22.05 -5.95 12.72
N GLU A 735 -21.55 -7.15 13.03
CA GLU A 735 -20.17 -7.39 13.47
C GLU A 735 -19.18 -7.32 12.30
N ILE A 736 -19.60 -7.80 11.12
CA ILE A 736 -18.90 -7.56 9.84
C ILE A 736 -19.79 -6.76 8.89
N ASN A 737 -19.17 -5.88 8.10
CA ASN A 737 -19.90 -4.86 7.31
C ASN A 737 -20.12 -5.22 5.83
N SER A 738 -19.74 -6.43 5.38
CA SER A 738 -19.92 -6.87 3.99
C SER A 738 -19.71 -8.37 3.79
N LEU A 739 -20.42 -8.94 2.80
CA LEU A 739 -20.25 -10.26 2.21
C LEU A 739 -20.00 -10.12 0.69
N PRO A 740 -19.55 -11.16 -0.05
CA PRO A 740 -19.33 -11.08 -1.51
C PRO A 740 -20.50 -10.49 -2.33
N TRP A 741 -21.75 -10.81 -1.94
CA TRP A 741 -22.97 -10.35 -2.61
C TRP A 741 -23.51 -9.02 -2.08
N SER A 742 -23.06 -8.58 -0.90
CA SER A 742 -23.53 -7.33 -0.27
C SER A 742 -22.35 -6.48 0.18
N ASP A 743 -22.12 -5.40 -0.55
CA ASP A 743 -20.94 -4.55 -0.42
C ASP A 743 -21.09 -3.39 0.59
N GLN A 744 -22.21 -3.42 1.35
CA GLN A 744 -22.61 -2.44 2.35
C GLN A 744 -23.14 -3.12 3.63
N THR A 745 -23.34 -2.31 4.68
CA THR A 745 -24.11 -2.69 5.87
C THR A 745 -25.60 -2.88 5.56
N LEU A 746 -26.35 -3.51 6.47
CA LEU A 746 -27.78 -3.77 6.30
C LEU A 746 -28.58 -2.49 6.01
N ALA A 747 -29.59 -2.62 5.15
CA ALA A 747 -30.59 -1.57 4.96
C ALA A 747 -31.48 -1.44 6.21
N GLN A 748 -32.05 -0.25 6.44
CA GLN A 748 -32.89 0.02 7.61
C GLN A 748 -34.16 -0.86 7.68
N GLU A 749 -34.64 -1.39 6.55
CA GLU A 749 -35.73 -2.38 6.52
C GLU A 749 -35.25 -3.80 6.87
N THR A 750 -34.00 -4.14 6.55
CA THR A 750 -33.39 -5.45 6.85
C THR A 750 -33.04 -5.58 8.33
N GLU A 751 -32.66 -4.46 8.98
CA GLU A 751 -32.48 -4.38 10.44
C GLU A 751 -33.72 -4.84 11.24
N ILE A 752 -34.93 -4.72 10.68
CA ILE A 752 -36.19 -5.13 11.34
C ILE A 752 -36.32 -6.67 11.39
N ILE A 753 -35.74 -7.38 10.44
CA ILE A 753 -35.81 -8.85 10.32
C ILE A 753 -34.47 -9.55 10.61
N LYS A 754 -33.45 -8.81 11.07
CA LYS A 754 -32.08 -9.33 11.20
C LYS A 754 -31.95 -10.53 12.14
N ASP A 755 -32.74 -10.59 13.21
CA ASP A 755 -32.71 -11.73 14.15
C ASP A 755 -33.27 -13.01 13.50
N ARG A 756 -34.29 -12.87 12.63
CA ARG A 756 -34.80 -13.96 11.80
C ARG A 756 -33.78 -14.40 10.75
N LEU A 757 -33.10 -13.45 10.10
CA LEU A 757 -32.02 -13.75 9.14
C LEU A 757 -30.83 -14.44 9.83
N ALA A 758 -30.37 -13.94 10.98
CA ALA A 758 -29.31 -14.56 11.77
C ALA A 758 -29.68 -16.01 12.15
N HIS A 759 -30.92 -16.26 12.60
CA HIS A 759 -31.39 -17.61 12.86
C HIS A 759 -31.36 -18.51 11.61
N ILE A 760 -31.86 -18.04 10.46
CA ILE A 760 -31.85 -18.78 9.19
C ILE A 760 -30.42 -19.12 8.75
N ASN A 761 -29.48 -18.17 8.85
CA ASN A 761 -28.06 -18.43 8.56
C ASN A 761 -27.42 -19.44 9.53
N SER A 762 -27.78 -19.40 10.82
CA SER A 762 -27.29 -20.39 11.81
C SER A 762 -27.75 -21.83 11.53
N LEU A 763 -28.84 -22.01 10.76
CA LEU A 763 -29.33 -23.29 10.26
C LEU A 763 -28.67 -23.73 8.93
N GLY A 764 -27.71 -22.95 8.42
CA GLY A 764 -26.99 -23.23 7.17
C GLY A 764 -27.65 -22.70 5.89
N TYR A 765 -28.76 -21.97 6.00
CA TYR A 765 -29.43 -21.31 4.88
C TYR A 765 -28.83 -19.92 4.66
N LEU A 766 -27.89 -19.80 3.72
CA LEU A 766 -27.01 -18.63 3.58
C LEU A 766 -27.67 -17.47 2.83
N THR A 767 -28.24 -16.50 3.54
CA THR A 767 -29.04 -15.40 2.97
C THR A 767 -28.16 -14.31 2.33
N ILE A 768 -28.43 -13.93 1.07
CA ILE A 768 -27.68 -12.88 0.34
C ILE A 768 -28.50 -11.61 0.05
N ASN A 769 -29.84 -11.71 0.06
CA ASN A 769 -30.75 -10.61 -0.27
C ASN A 769 -32.10 -10.84 0.44
N SER A 770 -32.80 -9.77 0.82
CA SER A 770 -34.10 -9.84 1.49
C SER A 770 -34.88 -8.52 1.43
N GLN A 771 -36.19 -8.60 1.67
CA GLN A 771 -37.03 -7.49 2.14
C GLN A 771 -38.18 -8.05 3.01
N PRO A 772 -38.66 -7.32 4.04
CA PRO A 772 -39.80 -7.73 4.85
C PRO A 772 -41.14 -7.58 4.10
N ALA A 773 -42.23 -8.05 4.71
CA ALA A 773 -43.57 -7.71 4.25
C ALA A 773 -43.95 -6.29 4.73
N VAL A 774 -44.59 -5.50 3.86
CA VAL A 774 -45.09 -4.16 4.18
C VAL A 774 -46.52 -4.01 3.65
N ASN A 775 -47.45 -3.83 4.57
CA ASN A 775 -48.87 -3.64 4.28
C ASN A 775 -49.24 -2.15 4.38
N GLY A 776 -48.96 -1.38 3.32
CA GLY A 776 -49.41 0.01 3.20
C GLY A 776 -48.74 0.98 4.17
N ALA A 777 -47.41 0.96 4.27
CA ALA A 777 -46.68 2.05 4.92
C ALA A 777 -46.89 3.36 4.15
N ARG A 778 -46.78 4.51 4.80
CA ARG A 778 -46.88 5.81 4.11
C ARG A 778 -45.67 6.03 3.18
N SER A 779 -45.86 6.75 2.09
CA SER A 779 -44.75 7.09 1.18
C SER A 779 -43.69 8.02 1.79
N ASP A 780 -44.01 8.72 2.88
CA ASP A 780 -43.09 9.52 3.69
C ASP A 780 -42.60 8.78 4.97
N ASP A 781 -42.77 7.46 5.04
CA ASP A 781 -42.15 6.63 6.09
C ASP A 781 -40.61 6.68 6.02
N LYS A 782 -39.95 6.66 7.18
CA LYS A 782 -38.49 6.83 7.26
C LYS A 782 -37.71 5.63 6.71
N VAL A 783 -38.24 4.43 6.91
CA VAL A 783 -37.60 3.16 6.52
C VAL A 783 -38.04 2.80 5.11
N PHE A 784 -39.35 2.61 4.94
CA PHE A 784 -39.97 2.05 3.73
C PHE A 784 -40.38 3.09 2.69
N GLY A 785 -40.49 4.37 3.07
CA GLY A 785 -41.03 5.42 2.21
C GLY A 785 -40.20 5.68 0.95
N TRP A 786 -40.89 5.83 -0.17
CA TRP A 786 -40.38 6.29 -1.47
C TRP A 786 -41.55 6.86 -2.30
N GLY A 787 -41.24 7.66 -3.31
CA GLY A 787 -42.22 8.27 -4.21
C GLY A 787 -43.03 9.43 -3.59
N PRO A 788 -44.02 9.98 -4.31
CA PRO A 788 -44.75 11.19 -3.92
C PRO A 788 -45.49 11.14 -2.57
N LYS A 789 -45.69 12.30 -1.93
CA LYS A 789 -46.43 12.42 -0.64
C LYS A 789 -47.84 11.85 -0.69
N ASN A 790 -48.33 11.45 0.50
CA ASN A 790 -49.70 11.01 0.75
C ASN A 790 -50.11 9.75 -0.04
N GLY A 791 -49.12 8.98 -0.52
CA GLY A 791 -49.31 7.64 -1.07
C GLY A 791 -49.01 6.56 -0.04
N TYR A 792 -49.19 5.32 -0.48
CA TYR A 792 -48.92 4.12 0.32
C TYR A 792 -48.01 3.17 -0.46
N VAL A 793 -47.04 2.58 0.23
CA VAL A 793 -46.05 1.65 -0.32
C VAL A 793 -46.22 0.27 0.31
N TYR A 794 -45.95 -0.76 -0.49
CA TYR A 794 -46.21 -2.15 -0.18
C TYR A 794 -45.03 -3.02 -0.59
N GLN A 795 -44.74 -4.06 0.19
CA GLN A 795 -43.72 -5.06 -0.08
C GLN A 795 -44.28 -6.46 0.23
N LYS A 796 -44.04 -7.44 -0.64
CA LYS A 796 -44.06 -8.87 -0.27
C LYS A 796 -42.74 -9.21 0.39
N SER A 797 -42.77 -10.05 1.43
CA SER A 797 -41.54 -10.55 2.02
C SER A 797 -40.81 -11.47 1.03
N TYR A 798 -39.50 -11.28 0.94
CA TYR A 798 -38.60 -11.97 0.00
C TYR A 798 -37.33 -12.42 0.72
N LEU A 799 -36.86 -13.61 0.36
CA LEU A 799 -35.55 -14.14 0.77
C LEU A 799 -34.82 -14.70 -0.45
N GLU A 800 -33.50 -14.52 -0.47
CA GLU A 800 -32.59 -15.11 -1.44
C GLU A 800 -31.42 -15.76 -0.73
N ILE A 801 -31.18 -17.03 -1.03
CA ILE A 801 -30.43 -17.94 -0.13
C ILE A 801 -29.58 -18.92 -0.96
N PHE A 802 -28.34 -19.14 -0.57
CA PHE A 802 -27.60 -20.35 -0.98
C PHE A 802 -27.92 -21.50 -0.02
N VAL A 803 -28.33 -22.65 -0.57
CA VAL A 803 -28.75 -23.84 0.20
C VAL A 803 -28.06 -25.10 -0.33
N SER A 804 -27.67 -25.98 0.59
CA SER A 804 -27.09 -27.29 0.25
C SER A 804 -28.10 -28.21 -0.44
N PRO A 805 -27.68 -29.15 -1.32
CA PRO A 805 -28.59 -30.09 -1.98
C PRO A 805 -29.46 -30.89 -0.99
N ASP A 806 -28.86 -31.35 0.11
CA ASP A 806 -29.52 -32.15 1.15
C ASP A 806 -30.65 -31.37 1.86
N GLN A 807 -30.48 -30.06 2.04
CA GLN A 807 -31.49 -29.18 2.66
C GLN A 807 -32.54 -28.67 1.66
N LEU A 808 -32.24 -28.63 0.37
CA LEU A 808 -33.14 -28.08 -0.66
C LEU A 808 -34.43 -28.91 -0.81
N ASP A 809 -34.32 -30.23 -0.85
CA ASP A 809 -35.50 -31.09 -1.04
C ASP A 809 -36.37 -31.13 0.24
N ALA A 810 -35.79 -30.93 1.42
CA ALA A 810 -36.52 -30.70 2.66
C ALA A 810 -37.23 -29.33 2.68
N LEU A 811 -36.53 -28.26 2.29
CA LEU A 811 -37.07 -26.89 2.23
C LEU A 811 -38.22 -26.79 1.21
N THR A 812 -38.05 -27.32 0.01
CA THR A 812 -39.12 -27.36 -1.01
C THR A 812 -40.31 -28.21 -0.57
N SER A 813 -40.10 -29.28 0.21
CA SER A 813 -41.17 -30.08 0.84
C SER A 813 -41.89 -29.36 2.00
N ARG A 814 -41.30 -28.30 2.58
CA ARG A 814 -41.99 -27.40 3.52
C ARG A 814 -42.74 -26.30 2.74
N ILE A 815 -42.11 -25.68 1.74
CA ILE A 815 -42.73 -24.70 0.82
C ILE A 815 -44.00 -25.26 0.17
N ALA A 816 -43.98 -26.50 -0.31
CA ALA A 816 -45.12 -27.15 -0.96
C ALA A 816 -46.38 -27.33 -0.06
N ARG A 817 -46.31 -27.00 1.23
CA ARG A 817 -47.44 -26.99 2.16
C ARG A 817 -48.21 -25.67 2.16
N ASP A 818 -47.58 -24.59 1.70
CA ASP A 818 -48.20 -23.27 1.59
C ASP A 818 -48.31 -22.86 0.10
N PRO A 819 -49.53 -22.80 -0.47
CA PRO A 819 -49.74 -22.40 -1.86
C PRO A 819 -49.45 -20.90 -2.11
N LEU A 820 -49.23 -20.09 -1.06
CA LEU A 820 -48.91 -18.67 -1.17
C LEU A 820 -47.40 -18.41 -1.37
N ILE A 821 -46.53 -19.40 -1.18
CA ILE A 821 -45.09 -19.27 -1.42
C ILE A 821 -44.74 -19.66 -2.86
N THR A 822 -44.12 -18.74 -3.59
CA THR A 822 -43.51 -18.99 -4.91
C THR A 822 -42.00 -18.96 -4.81
N PHE A 823 -41.30 -19.91 -5.45
CA PHE A 823 -39.83 -19.98 -5.44
C PHE A 823 -39.23 -20.28 -6.82
N TYR A 824 -37.96 -19.92 -6.99
CA TYR A 824 -37.09 -20.43 -8.06
C TYR A 824 -35.75 -20.86 -7.43
N ALA A 825 -35.28 -22.07 -7.71
CA ALA A 825 -34.01 -22.60 -7.23
C ALA A 825 -33.16 -23.11 -8.40
N VAL A 826 -31.88 -22.75 -8.46
CA VAL A 826 -30.98 -23.09 -9.57
C VAL A 826 -29.55 -23.36 -9.06
N ASN A 827 -28.87 -24.35 -9.63
CA ASN A 827 -27.45 -24.60 -9.39
C ASN A 827 -26.57 -23.83 -10.39
N LYS A 828 -25.25 -23.91 -10.26
CA LYS A 828 -24.28 -23.27 -11.18
C LYS A 828 -24.50 -23.71 -12.63
N GLN A 829 -24.84 -24.99 -12.83
CA GLN A 829 -25.03 -25.65 -14.12
C GLN A 829 -26.30 -25.18 -14.86
N GLY A 830 -27.31 -24.66 -14.15
CA GLY A 830 -28.54 -24.09 -14.71
C GLY A 830 -29.81 -24.92 -14.52
N ASP A 831 -29.79 -25.96 -13.68
CA ASP A 831 -30.94 -26.84 -13.41
C ASP A 831 -31.99 -26.11 -12.55
N LEU A 832 -32.95 -25.45 -13.22
CA LEU A 832 -34.00 -24.65 -12.59
C LEU A 832 -35.16 -25.51 -12.05
N LYS A 833 -35.32 -25.54 -10.72
CA LYS A 833 -36.53 -26.03 -10.02
C LYS A 833 -37.45 -24.83 -9.67
N THR A 834 -38.76 -24.93 -9.88
CA THR A 834 -39.75 -23.92 -9.45
C THR A 834 -41.13 -24.53 -9.27
N ASN A 835 -41.99 -23.88 -8.47
CA ASN A 835 -43.44 -24.15 -8.42
C ASN A 835 -44.28 -23.13 -9.22
N THR A 836 -43.66 -22.14 -9.87
CA THR A 836 -44.36 -21.07 -10.58
C THR A 836 -44.62 -21.45 -12.05
N GLN A 837 -45.89 -21.43 -12.47
CA GLN A 837 -46.33 -21.73 -13.85
C GLN A 837 -46.62 -20.49 -14.71
N SER A 838 -46.39 -19.29 -14.17
CA SER A 838 -46.60 -18.02 -14.88
C SER A 838 -45.31 -17.57 -15.57
N GLU A 839 -45.41 -17.19 -16.85
CA GLU A 839 -44.35 -16.48 -17.59
C GLU A 839 -44.26 -14.99 -17.20
N GLY A 840 -45.27 -14.45 -16.50
CA GLY A 840 -45.31 -13.05 -16.08
C GLY A 840 -44.50 -12.77 -14.80
N PRO A 841 -43.85 -11.58 -14.70
CA PRO A 841 -43.04 -11.20 -13.54
C PRO A 841 -43.89 -11.00 -12.28
N ASN A 842 -43.41 -11.51 -11.14
CA ASN A 842 -44.07 -11.32 -9.84
C ASN A 842 -43.65 -9.97 -9.24
N ALA A 843 -44.59 -9.02 -9.11
CA ALA A 843 -44.34 -7.77 -8.41
C ALA A 843 -44.18 -7.99 -6.90
N VAL A 844 -43.04 -7.57 -6.35
CA VAL A 844 -42.71 -7.71 -4.93
C VAL A 844 -42.67 -6.38 -4.17
N THR A 845 -42.53 -5.25 -4.87
CA THR A 845 -42.67 -3.91 -4.27
C THR A 845 -43.47 -3.00 -5.18
N TRP A 846 -44.46 -2.30 -4.64
CA TRP A 846 -45.31 -1.35 -5.38
C TRP A 846 -45.79 -0.19 -4.51
N GLY A 847 -46.24 0.89 -5.16
CA GLY A 847 -46.73 2.10 -4.51
C GLY A 847 -47.95 2.68 -5.22
N VAL A 848 -48.90 3.15 -4.42
CA VAL A 848 -50.16 3.76 -4.87
C VAL A 848 -50.15 5.23 -4.42
N PHE A 849 -50.19 6.15 -5.38
CA PHE A 849 -49.96 7.58 -5.13
C PHE A 849 -51.12 8.44 -5.66
N PRO A 850 -51.56 9.50 -4.94
CA PRO A 850 -52.63 10.37 -5.41
C PRO A 850 -52.32 10.99 -6.78
N GLY A 851 -53.22 10.83 -7.74
CA GLY A 851 -53.10 11.39 -9.08
C GLY A 851 -52.07 10.70 -10.00
N LYS A 852 -51.60 9.48 -9.66
CA LYS A 852 -50.77 8.64 -10.53
C LYS A 852 -51.33 7.23 -10.66
N GLU A 853 -50.88 6.52 -11.69
CA GLU A 853 -51.02 5.06 -11.79
C GLU A 853 -50.14 4.35 -10.75
N ILE A 854 -50.38 3.04 -10.56
CA ILE A 854 -49.60 2.21 -9.63
C ILE A 854 -48.19 2.02 -10.19
N ILE A 855 -47.17 2.30 -9.37
CA ILE A 855 -45.76 2.10 -9.73
C ILE A 855 -45.29 0.81 -9.06
N GLN A 856 -44.75 -0.13 -9.83
CA GLN A 856 -44.29 -1.46 -9.34
C GLN A 856 -42.79 -1.66 -9.59
N PRO A 857 -41.90 -0.93 -8.87
CA PRO A 857 -40.51 -0.75 -9.28
C PRO A 857 -39.58 -1.94 -8.97
N THR A 858 -40.09 -3.01 -8.38
CA THR A 858 -39.29 -4.19 -8.01
C THR A 858 -40.05 -5.50 -8.26
N ILE A 859 -39.42 -6.41 -9.00
CA ILE A 859 -40.00 -7.68 -9.44
C ILE A 859 -39.07 -8.88 -9.18
N VAL A 860 -39.65 -10.08 -9.23
CA VAL A 860 -38.96 -11.38 -9.32
C VAL A 860 -39.45 -12.08 -10.59
N GLU A 861 -38.53 -12.48 -11.47
CA GLU A 861 -38.84 -13.21 -12.70
C GLU A 861 -37.67 -14.11 -13.14
N ALA A 862 -37.98 -15.17 -13.89
CA ALA A 862 -37.07 -16.29 -14.14
C ALA A 862 -35.87 -15.96 -15.05
N VAL A 863 -36.03 -15.15 -16.10
CA VAL A 863 -34.97 -14.83 -17.07
C VAL A 863 -33.88 -14.01 -16.39
N SER A 864 -34.26 -12.96 -15.67
CA SER A 864 -33.32 -12.17 -14.85
C SER A 864 -32.69 -12.99 -13.72
N PHE A 865 -33.40 -13.96 -13.12
CA PHE A 865 -32.81 -14.84 -12.10
C PHE A 865 -31.75 -15.78 -12.71
N MET A 866 -32.05 -16.37 -13.88
CA MET A 866 -31.07 -17.16 -14.63
C MET A 866 -29.86 -16.33 -15.06
N ALA A 867 -30.06 -15.06 -15.46
CA ALA A 867 -28.98 -14.14 -15.80
C ALA A 867 -28.21 -13.60 -14.57
N TRP A 868 -28.75 -13.75 -13.35
CA TRP A 868 -28.10 -13.39 -12.09
C TRP A 868 -27.26 -14.52 -11.51
N LYS A 869 -27.69 -15.79 -11.67
CA LYS A 869 -26.99 -16.96 -11.10
C LYS A 869 -25.49 -16.93 -11.41
N ASP A 870 -25.10 -16.53 -12.61
CA ASP A 870 -23.71 -16.57 -13.06
C ASP A 870 -22.83 -15.53 -12.34
N GLU A 871 -23.38 -14.35 -12.00
CA GLU A 871 -22.69 -13.40 -11.10
C GLU A 871 -22.70 -13.91 -9.65
N ALA A 872 -23.83 -14.45 -9.18
CA ALA A 872 -23.96 -14.98 -7.82
C ALA A 872 -22.98 -16.14 -7.54
N PHE A 873 -22.78 -17.05 -8.49
CA PHE A 873 -21.84 -18.17 -8.40
C PHE A 873 -20.38 -17.77 -8.71
N GLU A 874 -20.12 -16.79 -9.59
CA GLU A 874 -18.74 -16.30 -9.78
C GLU A 874 -18.22 -15.51 -8.57
N LEU A 875 -19.11 -14.89 -7.78
CA LEU A 875 -18.71 -14.27 -6.50
C LEU A 875 -18.21 -15.29 -5.46
N TRP A 876 -18.71 -16.53 -5.48
CA TRP A 876 -18.10 -17.64 -4.72
C TRP A 876 -16.70 -17.98 -5.26
N ASN A 877 -16.53 -18.04 -6.58
CA ASN A 877 -15.23 -18.34 -7.21
C ASN A 877 -14.20 -17.24 -6.90
N GLU A 878 -14.58 -15.96 -6.96
CA GLU A 878 -13.76 -14.83 -6.54
C GLU A 878 -13.40 -14.89 -5.05
N TRP A 879 -14.33 -15.31 -4.18
CA TRP A 879 -14.03 -15.53 -2.76
C TRP A 879 -13.02 -16.69 -2.57
N ALA A 880 -13.14 -17.78 -3.32
CA ALA A 880 -12.18 -18.88 -3.29
C ALA A 880 -10.77 -18.44 -3.75
N LYS A 881 -10.66 -17.51 -4.71
CA LYS A 881 -9.39 -16.96 -5.24
C LYS A 881 -8.60 -16.09 -4.24
N ILE A 882 -9.21 -15.67 -3.13
CA ILE A 882 -8.50 -14.97 -2.03
C ILE A 882 -7.57 -15.93 -1.26
N TYR A 883 -7.82 -17.24 -1.32
CA TYR A 883 -7.08 -18.26 -0.59
C TYR A 883 -6.10 -19.02 -1.50
N GLU A 884 -5.00 -19.53 -0.95
CA GLU A 884 -4.01 -20.30 -1.72
C GLU A 884 -4.69 -21.52 -2.39
N PRO A 885 -4.50 -21.75 -3.71
CA PRO A 885 -5.14 -22.86 -4.42
C PRO A 885 -4.86 -24.22 -3.78
N GLY A 886 -5.91 -24.97 -3.45
CA GLY A 886 -5.81 -26.26 -2.76
C GLY A 886 -5.64 -26.18 -1.23
N SER A 887 -5.69 -24.97 -0.63
CA SER A 887 -5.91 -24.82 0.80
C SER A 887 -7.32 -25.25 1.22
N ILE A 888 -7.52 -25.58 2.50
CA ILE A 888 -8.83 -26.04 3.02
C ILE A 888 -9.93 -25.00 2.73
N SER A 889 -9.66 -23.71 2.95
CA SER A 889 -10.61 -22.63 2.66
C SER A 889 -10.91 -22.49 1.16
N ASN A 890 -9.89 -22.56 0.30
CA ASN A 890 -10.08 -22.55 -1.16
C ASN A 890 -10.95 -23.73 -1.62
N THR A 891 -10.69 -24.94 -1.11
CA THR A 891 -11.46 -26.14 -1.43
C THR A 891 -12.91 -26.06 -0.95
N LEU A 892 -13.13 -25.72 0.32
CA LEU A 892 -14.48 -25.60 0.92
C LEU A 892 -15.36 -24.60 0.17
N ILE A 893 -14.82 -23.41 -0.13
CA ILE A 893 -15.57 -22.35 -0.81
C ILE A 893 -15.84 -22.73 -2.28
N SER A 894 -14.91 -23.42 -2.94
CA SER A 894 -15.12 -23.96 -4.29
C SER A 894 -16.16 -25.09 -4.32
N GLU A 895 -16.18 -25.96 -3.31
CA GLU A 895 -17.15 -27.06 -3.19
C GLU A 895 -18.58 -26.51 -3.02
N ILE A 896 -18.76 -25.47 -2.20
CA ILE A 896 -20.03 -24.71 -2.12
C ILE A 896 -20.41 -24.17 -3.50
N ALA A 897 -19.47 -23.50 -4.19
CA ALA A 897 -19.71 -22.88 -5.49
C ALA A 897 -20.18 -23.87 -6.57
N GLU A 898 -19.64 -25.09 -6.60
CA GLU A 898 -19.96 -26.10 -7.61
C GLU A 898 -21.24 -26.91 -7.31
N THR A 899 -21.61 -27.06 -6.03
CA THR A 899 -22.63 -28.04 -5.60
C THR A 899 -23.90 -27.44 -5.00
N TRP A 900 -23.88 -26.21 -4.46
CA TRP A 900 -25.05 -25.62 -3.81
C TRP A 900 -26.04 -25.02 -4.83
N TYR A 901 -27.27 -24.82 -4.38
CA TYR A 901 -28.31 -24.14 -5.15
C TYR A 901 -28.52 -22.72 -4.61
N LEU A 902 -28.71 -21.76 -5.52
CA LEU A 902 -29.28 -20.45 -5.23
C LEU A 902 -30.80 -20.56 -5.30
N ILE A 903 -31.52 -20.26 -4.23
CA ILE A 903 -32.99 -20.21 -4.18
C ILE A 903 -33.46 -18.80 -3.82
N ASN A 904 -34.43 -18.28 -4.58
CA ASN A 904 -35.22 -17.13 -4.19
C ASN A 904 -36.65 -17.54 -3.84
N ILE A 905 -37.23 -16.89 -2.84
CA ILE A 905 -38.51 -17.24 -2.20
C ILE A 905 -39.33 -15.95 -2.01
N VAL A 906 -40.60 -15.97 -2.41
CA VAL A 906 -41.58 -14.88 -2.21
C VAL A 906 -42.81 -15.46 -1.52
N HIS A 907 -43.21 -14.89 -0.39
CA HIS A 907 -44.52 -15.14 0.20
C HIS A 907 -45.51 -14.10 -0.36
N ASN A 908 -46.58 -14.56 -1.02
CA ASN A 908 -47.44 -13.66 -1.80
C ASN A 908 -48.51 -12.94 -0.97
N ASN A 909 -48.80 -13.42 0.25
CA ASN A 909 -49.61 -12.69 1.21
C ASN A 909 -48.76 -11.67 1.97
N PHE A 910 -48.82 -10.41 1.54
CA PHE A 910 -48.09 -9.29 2.14
C PHE A 910 -48.71 -8.75 3.44
N HIS A 911 -49.82 -9.32 3.92
CA HIS A 911 -50.41 -8.98 5.23
C HIS A 911 -49.75 -9.74 6.39
N ASP A 912 -49.08 -10.86 6.09
CA ASP A 912 -48.38 -11.70 7.06
C ASP A 912 -46.85 -11.48 6.91
N SER A 913 -46.20 -11.12 8.03
CA SER A 913 -44.76 -10.90 8.11
C SER A 913 -43.96 -12.17 8.42
N GLU A 914 -44.59 -13.20 8.99
CA GLU A 914 -43.90 -14.37 9.54
C GLU A 914 -43.95 -15.59 8.61
N GLY A 915 -44.92 -15.68 7.69
CA GLY A 915 -45.11 -16.84 6.80
C GLY A 915 -43.86 -17.27 6.02
N ILE A 916 -43.04 -16.33 5.53
CA ILE A 916 -41.78 -16.66 4.85
C ILE A 916 -40.70 -17.22 5.79
N PHE A 917 -40.78 -16.93 7.09
CA PHE A 917 -39.84 -17.40 8.09
C PHE A 917 -40.28 -18.75 8.69
N ALA A 918 -41.59 -19.00 8.79
CA ALA A 918 -42.18 -20.21 9.36
C ALA A 918 -41.67 -21.51 8.71
N ILE A 919 -41.40 -21.51 7.39
CA ILE A 919 -40.84 -22.67 6.67
C ILE A 919 -39.45 -23.11 7.16
N PHE A 920 -38.73 -22.28 7.93
CA PHE A 920 -37.42 -22.64 8.47
C PHE A 920 -37.51 -23.25 9.88
N GLU A 921 -38.59 -23.01 10.63
CA GLU A 921 -38.76 -23.52 11.99
C GLU A 921 -39.02 -25.03 12.04
N ASP A 922 -38.46 -25.74 13.03
CA ASP A 922 -38.56 -27.21 13.12
C ASP A 922 -39.97 -27.72 13.44
N ASN A 923 -40.80 -26.88 14.08
CA ASN A 923 -42.18 -27.19 14.45
C ASN A 923 -43.18 -26.89 13.32
N TYR A 924 -42.74 -26.79 12.05
CA TYR A 924 -43.62 -26.48 10.92
C TYR A 924 -44.57 -27.64 10.56
N SER A 925 -45.58 -27.88 11.40
CA SER A 925 -46.57 -28.95 11.24
C SER A 925 -47.99 -28.56 11.70
N ASN A 926 -48.94 -28.74 10.79
CA ASN A 926 -50.39 -28.91 10.96
C ASN A 926 -51.29 -27.74 11.41
N ASP A 927 -50.91 -26.89 12.37
CA ASP A 927 -51.93 -26.01 13.02
C ASP A 927 -52.32 -24.74 12.22
N LEU A 928 -51.59 -24.37 11.16
CA LEU A 928 -51.81 -23.13 10.40
C LEU A 928 -52.95 -23.17 9.36
N LEU A 929 -53.73 -24.26 9.27
CA LEU A 929 -54.84 -24.40 8.29
C LEU A 929 -56.25 -24.21 8.87
N ASP A 930 -56.42 -24.07 10.19
CA ASP A 930 -57.73 -23.85 10.85
C ASP A 930 -57.91 -22.39 11.36
N ALA A 931 -57.04 -21.45 10.98
CA ALA A 931 -57.11 -20.05 11.40
C ALA A 931 -58.13 -19.17 10.63
N ASP A 932 -58.64 -19.64 9.49
CA ASP A 932 -59.56 -18.92 8.58
C ASP A 932 -60.88 -19.71 8.39
N ARG A 933 -61.57 -19.97 9.52
CA ARG A 933 -62.83 -20.76 9.59
C ARG A 933 -63.86 -20.20 10.55
#